data_AF-A0A8B9M6N5-F1
#
_entry.id   AF-A0A8B9M6N5-F1
#
_cell.length_a   1.000
_cell.length_b   1.000
_cell.length_c   1.000
_cell.angle_alpha   90.00
_cell.angle_beta   90.00
_cell.angle_gamma   90.00
#
_symmetry.space_group_name_H-M   'P 1'
#
loop_
_entity.id
_entity.type
_entity.pdbx_description
1 polymer ?
#
loop_
_entity_poly.entity_id
_entity_poly.type
_entity_poly.pdbx_seq_one_letter_code
_entity_poly.pdbx_strand_id
1 'polypeptide(L)'
;MCRTKLKYYHLSRPHLYFQPYTTLRKLCLVCSRPLMIDPQGQANKWIKNFEKENRLNVIKVSDTDYMRTLENCIQFGTPLLLENVGEELDPSLEPVLLKQTFKQGGMEYIRLGETIIEYSSDFKFFITTKLRNPHYMPELATKVSLLNFMITPEGLEDQLLGIVVAKERPELEEERNALILQSAANKKHLKEIEKKILETLHSSEGNILEDETAIEVLDSAKIMANEITKKQQIAEKTELKIAESREGYRPIAKHSSVLFFSIADLANIDPMYQYSLSWFVNLFINSIHDSNKSKILEKRLRYLNDHFTYNLYRNVCRSLFEKDKLLFSFLLCCNLLMAKNEIEHQEFMFLLTGGVGLKNKYKNPDPSWLPDKSWDELCLLFFSRNHISENIGEWQKFYDSKEPQSFPLPEQLSNTLNELQKMIILRCLRPDKIVPAITTFVTDKLGKKFVEPPPFDLTKSYLDSNSTIPLLFVLSPGADPMSSLLKFANDREMVGNKFQSISLGQGQGPIATKMIQKGMEEGTWVCLQNCHLAVSWMPMLEKICEEFNSEKCHPVFRLWLTSYPSPKFPVNILQNGVKMTNEPPTGLRLNLLQSFLSDPISDPAFFSGCPEKELKLLFGVCFFHALVQERRKFGPLGWNIPYGFNESDLRISIRQLQLFINEYSHVPFEAVSYLTGECNYGGRVTDDWDRRLLLTMLDDFYNPDIIENPRYTFSPSGNYYAPPKGTYEDYIEFIKSLPFSQQPEVFGLHENVDISKDLQQTKILFESLLLTQGGGTQGTSGGGDSTLYEIADDILTKLPNDFDIEGCLSKYPVRYEESMNTVLVQEMERFNK
;
A
#
# COMPACT_ATOMS: atom_id res chain seq x y z
N MET A 1 -36.73 -23.49 -12.70
CA MET A 1 -37.33 -22.42 -11.86
C MET A 1 -37.43 -22.94 -10.44
N CYS A 2 -36.92 -22.18 -9.46
CA CYS A 2 -36.91 -22.45 -8.00
C CYS A 2 -35.89 -23.46 -7.43
N ARG A 3 -34.67 -22.98 -7.14
CA ARG A 3 -34.07 -22.85 -5.78
C ARG A 3 -32.53 -22.74 -5.86
N THR A 4 -32.05 -21.60 -6.33
CA THR A 4 -30.65 -21.18 -6.14
C THR A 4 -30.70 -19.76 -5.60
N LYS A 5 -30.86 -19.62 -4.28
CA LYS A 5 -30.58 -18.37 -3.59
C LYS A 5 -29.25 -18.57 -2.87
N LEU A 6 -28.15 -18.13 -3.50
CA LEU A 6 -26.93 -17.78 -2.81
C LEU A 6 -27.32 -16.83 -1.66
N LYS A 7 -27.23 -17.29 -0.42
CA LYS A 7 -27.46 -16.44 0.75
C LYS A 7 -26.15 -15.75 1.11
N TYR A 8 -25.85 -14.65 0.40
CA TYR A 8 -24.93 -13.65 0.91
C TYR A 8 -25.60 -12.97 2.12
N TYR A 9 -25.08 -13.20 3.31
CA TYR A 9 -25.52 -12.46 4.50
C TYR A 9 -24.73 -11.14 4.58
N HIS A 10 -25.29 -10.06 4.05
CA HIS A 10 -24.80 -8.71 4.33
C HIS A 10 -25.29 -8.28 5.73
N LEU A 11 -24.34 -8.02 6.63
CA LEU A 11 -24.61 -7.52 7.98
C LEU A 11 -24.97 -6.03 7.91
N SER A 12 -26.26 -5.72 7.92
CA SER A 12 -26.80 -4.35 8.01
C SER A 12 -27.81 -4.26 9.15
N ARG A 13 -27.34 -4.24 10.41
CA ARG A 13 -28.11 -3.65 11.53
C ARG A 13 -27.19 -3.08 12.63
N PRO A 14 -27.46 -1.87 13.16
CA PRO A 14 -26.45 -1.05 13.82
C PRO A 14 -26.77 -0.83 15.30
N HIS A 15 -26.85 -1.87 16.14
CA HIS A 15 -27.01 -1.65 17.58
C HIS A 15 -26.36 -2.79 18.38
N LEU A 16 -25.09 -2.64 18.75
CA LEU A 16 -24.44 -3.15 19.97
C LEU A 16 -22.92 -2.95 19.83
N TYR A 17 -22.45 -1.77 20.24
CA TYR A 17 -21.04 -1.41 20.17
C TYR A 17 -20.26 -1.99 21.34
N PHE A 18 -19.44 -2.96 20.98
CA PHE A 18 -18.10 -3.38 21.46
C PHE A 18 -17.81 -4.82 21.01
N GLN A 19 -18.80 -5.44 20.37
CA GLN A 19 -18.75 -6.80 19.90
C GLN A 19 -19.49 -6.87 18.55
N PRO A 20 -18.80 -6.98 17.39
CA PRO A 20 -19.41 -7.63 16.22
C PRO A 20 -19.93 -9.05 16.58
N TYR A 21 -19.51 -9.55 17.74
CA TYR A 21 -19.69 -10.86 18.34
C TYR A 21 -21.12 -11.29 18.71
N THR A 22 -22.13 -10.41 18.87
CA THR A 22 -23.49 -10.88 19.22
C THR A 22 -24.22 -11.51 18.02
N THR A 23 -24.05 -10.92 16.82
CA THR A 23 -24.59 -11.45 15.56
C THR A 23 -23.74 -12.62 15.06
N LEU A 24 -22.42 -12.52 15.23
CA LEU A 24 -21.41 -13.58 15.07
C LEU A 24 -21.73 -14.84 15.90
N ARG A 25 -22.09 -14.68 17.19
CA ARG A 25 -22.47 -15.79 18.06
C ARG A 25 -23.72 -16.49 17.53
N LYS A 26 -24.72 -15.75 17.03
CA LYS A 26 -25.91 -16.34 16.39
C LYS A 26 -25.58 -17.03 15.07
N LEU A 27 -24.69 -16.48 14.23
CA LEU A 27 -24.31 -17.07 12.94
C LEU A 27 -23.43 -18.32 13.09
N CYS A 28 -22.43 -18.29 13.99
CA CYS A 28 -21.57 -19.45 14.27
C CYS A 28 -22.33 -20.59 14.98
N LEU A 29 -23.39 -20.28 15.73
CA LEU A 29 -24.27 -21.30 16.32
C LEU A 29 -25.26 -21.91 15.31
N VAL A 30 -25.50 -21.25 14.17
CA VAL A 30 -26.51 -21.66 13.17
C VAL A 30 -25.88 -22.27 11.91
N CYS A 31 -24.67 -21.87 11.52
CA CYS A 31 -24.03 -22.35 10.30
C CYS A 31 -23.23 -23.62 10.57
N SER A 32 -23.52 -24.68 9.82
CA SER A 32 -22.67 -25.87 9.76
C SER A 32 -21.33 -25.49 9.09
N ARG A 33 -20.26 -25.37 9.90
CA ARG A 33 -18.86 -25.20 9.46
C ARG A 33 -18.61 -23.91 8.65
N PRO A 34 -18.47 -22.77 9.33
CA PRO A 34 -18.22 -21.50 8.67
C PRO A 34 -16.79 -21.41 8.15
N LEU A 35 -16.64 -21.05 6.86
CA LEU A 35 -15.39 -20.57 6.28
C LEU A 35 -15.42 -19.04 6.31
N MET A 36 -14.52 -18.47 7.08
CA MET A 36 -14.49 -17.04 7.40
C MET A 36 -13.39 -16.35 6.59
N ILE A 37 -13.80 -15.42 5.72
CA ILE A 37 -12.91 -14.56 4.95
C ILE A 37 -12.49 -13.39 5.85
N ASP A 38 -11.33 -13.51 6.49
CA ASP A 38 -10.87 -12.64 7.58
C ASP A 38 -9.45 -12.10 7.32
N PRO A 39 -9.28 -11.18 6.36
CA PRO A 39 -7.97 -10.66 5.99
C PRO A 39 -7.28 -9.87 7.12
N GLN A 40 -8.04 -9.38 8.11
CA GLN A 40 -7.51 -8.64 9.27
C GLN A 40 -7.32 -9.51 10.53
N GLY A 41 -7.69 -10.79 10.49
CA GLY A 41 -7.53 -11.73 11.61
C GLY A 41 -8.42 -11.44 12.83
N GLN A 42 -9.51 -10.69 12.67
CA GLN A 42 -10.42 -10.36 13.78
C GLN A 42 -11.25 -11.57 14.20
N ALA A 43 -11.85 -12.28 13.24
CA ALA A 43 -12.62 -13.49 13.50
C ALA A 43 -11.74 -14.58 14.11
N ASN A 44 -10.51 -14.73 13.59
CA ASN A 44 -9.52 -15.64 14.14
C ASN A 44 -9.23 -15.37 15.64
N LYS A 45 -8.87 -14.12 15.98
CA LYS A 45 -8.65 -13.70 17.39
C LYS A 45 -9.87 -13.93 18.25
N TRP A 46 -11.05 -13.67 17.71
CA TRP A 46 -12.30 -13.88 18.43
C TRP A 46 -12.56 -15.34 18.76
N ILE A 47 -12.43 -16.26 17.79
CA ILE A 47 -12.65 -17.70 18.00
C ILE A 47 -11.69 -18.22 19.07
N LYS A 48 -10.41 -17.81 19.01
CA LYS A 48 -9.40 -18.15 20.01
C LYS A 48 -9.79 -17.71 21.42
N ASN A 49 -10.38 -16.53 21.55
CA ASN A 49 -10.85 -16.03 22.85
C ASN A 49 -12.17 -16.67 23.29
N PHE A 50 -13.08 -16.95 22.34
CA PHE A 50 -14.41 -17.50 22.60
C PHE A 50 -14.35 -18.97 23.03
N GLU A 51 -13.52 -19.78 22.38
CA GLU A 51 -13.36 -21.22 22.68
C GLU A 51 -12.14 -21.49 23.59
N LYS A 52 -11.60 -20.46 24.26
CA LYS A 52 -10.41 -20.58 25.13
C LYS A 52 -10.63 -21.57 26.28
N GLU A 53 -11.81 -21.54 26.90
CA GLU A 53 -12.17 -22.46 27.98
C GLU A 53 -12.41 -23.90 27.50
N ASN A 54 -12.81 -24.06 26.22
CA ASN A 54 -13.11 -25.35 25.60
C ASN A 54 -11.87 -26.02 24.97
N ARG A 55 -10.66 -25.52 25.24
CA ARG A 55 -9.38 -26.04 24.73
C ARG A 55 -9.34 -26.14 23.20
N LEU A 56 -9.57 -25.01 22.52
CA LEU A 56 -9.44 -24.90 21.07
C LEU A 56 -8.05 -25.36 20.59
N ASN A 57 -8.03 -26.31 19.65
CA ASN A 57 -6.83 -26.66 18.91
C ASN A 57 -6.74 -25.82 17.63
N VAL A 58 -5.55 -25.32 17.30
CA VAL A 58 -5.30 -24.47 16.13
C VAL A 58 -4.34 -25.22 15.21
N ILE A 59 -4.71 -25.39 13.95
CA ILE A 59 -3.91 -26.12 12.94
C ILE A 59 -3.79 -25.31 11.65
N LYS A 60 -2.72 -25.55 10.90
CA LYS A 60 -2.55 -25.08 9.52
C LYS A 60 -2.37 -26.26 8.58
N VAL A 61 -2.74 -26.09 7.31
CA VAL A 61 -2.54 -27.10 6.26
C VAL A 61 -1.04 -27.42 6.07
N SER A 62 -0.16 -26.48 6.41
CA SER A 62 1.30 -26.66 6.36
C SER A 62 1.88 -27.55 7.46
N ASP A 63 1.13 -27.85 8.52
CA ASP A 63 1.65 -28.64 9.64
C ASP A 63 1.63 -30.13 9.30
N THR A 64 2.73 -30.86 9.54
CA THR A 64 2.85 -32.29 9.17
C THR A 64 1.85 -33.21 9.89
N ASP A 65 1.42 -32.83 11.09
CA ASP A 65 0.55 -33.63 11.97
C ASP A 65 -0.91 -33.14 11.97
N TYR A 66 -1.33 -32.32 11.00
CA TYR A 66 -2.67 -31.71 11.04
C TYR A 66 -3.81 -32.74 11.00
N MET A 67 -3.67 -33.81 10.20
CA MET A 67 -4.69 -34.87 10.11
C MET A 67 -4.85 -35.64 11.41
N ARG A 68 -3.75 -36.01 12.05
CA ARG A 68 -3.77 -36.70 13.35
C ARG A 68 -4.39 -35.83 14.44
N THR A 69 -4.11 -34.54 14.41
CA THR A 69 -4.70 -33.57 15.35
C THR A 69 -6.20 -33.43 15.11
N LEU A 70 -6.63 -33.40 13.85
CA LEU A 70 -8.04 -33.39 13.44
C LEU A 70 -8.77 -34.65 13.92
N GLU A 71 -8.20 -35.85 13.71
CA GLU A 71 -8.76 -37.12 14.19
C GLU A 71 -9.01 -37.11 15.70
N ASN A 72 -8.01 -36.69 16.49
CA ASN A 72 -8.13 -36.56 17.94
C ASN A 72 -9.24 -35.58 18.33
N CYS A 73 -9.34 -34.45 17.63
CA CYS A 73 -10.36 -33.45 17.95
C CYS A 73 -11.77 -33.95 17.68
N ILE A 74 -11.96 -34.72 16.60
CA ILE A 74 -13.25 -35.34 16.26
C ILE A 74 -13.64 -36.39 17.31
N GLN A 75 -12.68 -37.23 17.72
CA GLN A 75 -12.91 -38.29 18.70
C GLN A 75 -13.24 -37.75 20.10
N PHE A 76 -12.51 -36.73 20.56
CA PHE A 76 -12.69 -36.15 21.90
C PHE A 76 -13.67 -34.98 21.94
N GLY A 77 -14.21 -34.53 20.80
CA GLY A 77 -15.16 -33.42 20.73
C GLY A 77 -14.56 -32.05 21.00
N THR A 78 -13.24 -31.88 20.90
CA THR A 78 -12.59 -30.58 21.13
C THR A 78 -12.73 -29.67 19.91
N PRO A 79 -13.03 -28.37 20.08
CA PRO A 79 -13.11 -27.42 18.97
C PRO A 79 -11.77 -27.31 18.21
N LEU A 80 -11.85 -27.16 16.88
CA LEU A 80 -10.69 -27.05 16.01
C LEU A 80 -10.82 -25.84 15.07
N LEU A 81 -9.74 -25.06 14.96
CA LEU A 81 -9.60 -23.93 14.04
C LEU A 81 -8.53 -24.23 12.99
N LEU A 82 -8.93 -24.25 11.72
CA LEU A 82 -8.03 -24.32 10.57
C LEU A 82 -7.72 -22.91 10.05
N GLU A 83 -6.44 -22.52 10.08
CA GLU A 83 -5.99 -21.18 9.71
C GLU A 83 -5.39 -21.09 8.31
N ASN A 84 -5.50 -19.91 7.70
CA ASN A 84 -4.85 -19.52 6.45
C ASN A 84 -5.12 -20.47 5.28
N VAL A 85 -6.38 -20.90 5.15
CA VAL A 85 -6.79 -21.73 4.02
C VAL A 85 -6.69 -20.95 2.71
N GLY A 86 -6.08 -21.58 1.70
CA GLY A 86 -5.99 -21.05 0.34
C GLY A 86 -7.31 -21.21 -0.43
N GLU A 87 -7.27 -21.06 -1.75
CA GLU A 87 -8.47 -21.27 -2.60
C GLU A 87 -8.83 -22.75 -2.75
N GLU A 88 -7.82 -23.62 -2.59
CA GLU A 88 -7.98 -25.08 -2.61
C GLU A 88 -7.93 -25.64 -1.19
N LEU A 89 -8.84 -26.58 -0.93
CA LEU A 89 -8.89 -27.37 0.30
C LEU A 89 -8.59 -28.83 -0.05
N ASP A 90 -7.84 -29.50 0.82
CA ASP A 90 -7.54 -30.92 0.65
C ASP A 90 -8.83 -31.76 0.62
N PRO A 91 -9.05 -32.58 -0.43
CA PRO A 91 -10.19 -33.51 -0.51
C PRO A 91 -10.35 -34.42 0.70
N SER A 92 -9.26 -34.71 1.44
CA SER A 92 -9.32 -35.51 2.68
C SER A 92 -10.23 -34.92 3.77
N LEU A 93 -10.50 -33.61 3.72
CA LEU A 93 -11.41 -32.90 4.62
C LEU A 93 -12.87 -33.04 4.21
N GLU A 94 -13.20 -33.52 3.01
CA GLU A 94 -14.57 -33.61 2.51
C GLU A 94 -15.55 -34.38 3.41
N PRO A 95 -15.20 -35.55 3.98
CA PRO A 95 -16.10 -36.27 4.87
C PRO A 95 -16.48 -35.41 6.07
N VAL A 96 -15.48 -34.67 6.60
CA VAL A 96 -15.67 -33.73 7.69
C VAL A 96 -16.52 -32.57 7.20
N LEU A 97 -16.23 -31.90 6.08
CA LEU A 97 -17.00 -30.75 5.59
C LEU A 97 -18.47 -31.07 5.30
N LEU A 98 -18.76 -32.25 4.74
CA LEU A 98 -20.11 -32.71 4.39
C LEU A 98 -20.86 -33.40 5.53
N LYS A 99 -20.21 -33.69 6.67
CA LYS A 99 -20.76 -34.50 7.77
C LYS A 99 -21.23 -35.88 7.28
N GLN A 100 -20.35 -36.61 6.59
CA GLN A 100 -20.62 -37.98 6.16
C GLN A 100 -20.48 -38.96 7.34
N THR A 101 -21.34 -38.81 8.36
CA THR A 101 -21.38 -39.71 9.52
C THR A 101 -22.29 -40.91 9.25
N PHE A 102 -21.96 -42.06 9.81
CA PHE A 102 -22.76 -43.28 9.77
C PHE A 102 -22.86 -43.89 11.17
N LYS A 103 -23.93 -44.62 11.46
CA LYS A 103 -24.15 -45.24 12.76
C LYS A 103 -23.67 -46.70 12.74
N GLN A 104 -22.82 -47.06 13.70
CA GLN A 104 -22.37 -48.43 13.91
C GLN A 104 -22.44 -48.72 15.42
N GLY A 105 -23.15 -49.78 15.83
CA GLY A 105 -23.25 -50.12 17.26
C GLY A 105 -23.92 -49.06 18.16
N GLY A 106 -24.75 -48.17 17.61
CA GLY A 106 -25.45 -47.11 18.36
C GLY A 106 -24.65 -45.81 18.54
N MET A 107 -23.36 -45.79 18.19
CA MET A 107 -22.51 -44.60 18.16
C MET A 107 -22.37 -44.08 16.72
N GLU A 108 -22.14 -42.77 16.57
CA GLU A 108 -21.86 -42.16 15.26
C GLU A 108 -20.36 -42.24 14.94
N TYR A 109 -20.03 -42.64 13.73
CA TYR A 109 -18.67 -42.72 13.21
C TYR A 109 -18.54 -41.88 11.94
N ILE A 110 -17.33 -41.43 11.64
CA ILE A 110 -16.99 -40.77 10.39
C ILE A 110 -15.75 -41.46 9.80
N ARG A 111 -15.72 -41.58 8.47
CA ARG A 111 -14.56 -42.13 7.76
C ARG A 111 -13.70 -40.98 7.26
N LEU A 112 -12.44 -40.94 7.67
CA LEU A 112 -11.49 -39.90 7.29
C LEU A 112 -10.30 -40.58 6.58
N GLY A 113 -10.34 -40.60 5.25
CA GLY A 113 -9.44 -41.44 4.46
C GLY A 113 -9.65 -42.95 4.70
N GLU A 114 -8.64 -43.62 5.26
CA GLU A 114 -8.69 -45.04 5.58
C GLU A 114 -9.12 -45.32 7.03
N THR A 115 -9.12 -44.33 7.91
CA THR A 115 -9.45 -44.49 9.33
C THR A 115 -10.93 -44.27 9.60
N ILE A 116 -11.50 -45.10 10.47
CA ILE A 116 -12.87 -44.94 10.99
C ILE A 116 -12.74 -44.45 12.42
N ILE A 117 -13.25 -43.24 12.67
CA ILE A 117 -13.15 -42.56 13.97
C ILE A 117 -14.55 -42.30 14.52
N GLU A 118 -14.69 -42.41 15.85
CA GLU A 118 -15.92 -42.07 16.55
C GLU A 118 -16.17 -40.56 16.43
N TYR A 119 -17.39 -40.17 16.08
CA TYR A 119 -17.77 -38.78 15.89
C TYR A 119 -18.48 -38.25 17.15
N SER A 120 -17.82 -37.34 17.87
CA SER A 120 -18.44 -36.63 18.99
C SER A 120 -19.40 -35.54 18.50
N SER A 121 -20.58 -35.44 19.10
CA SER A 121 -21.57 -34.40 18.81
C SER A 121 -21.10 -32.99 19.22
N ASP A 122 -20.15 -32.91 20.15
CA ASP A 122 -19.65 -31.64 20.69
C ASP A 122 -18.56 -31.01 19.81
N PHE A 123 -18.07 -31.74 18.81
CA PHE A 123 -17.04 -31.28 17.89
C PHE A 123 -17.51 -30.06 17.07
N LYS A 124 -16.69 -29.00 17.09
CA LYS A 124 -16.88 -27.78 16.29
C LYS A 124 -15.67 -27.56 15.39
N PHE A 125 -15.94 -27.24 14.14
CA PHE A 125 -14.90 -26.97 13.14
C PHE A 125 -15.04 -25.57 12.55
N PHE A 126 -13.98 -24.77 12.67
CA PHE A 126 -13.88 -23.41 12.18
C PHE A 126 -12.78 -23.31 11.12
N ILE A 127 -13.04 -22.56 10.05
CA ILE A 127 -12.08 -22.35 8.98
C ILE A 127 -11.90 -20.85 8.77
N THR A 128 -10.66 -20.39 8.65
CA THR A 128 -10.34 -18.97 8.38
C THR A 128 -9.38 -18.86 7.19
N THR A 129 -9.58 -17.83 6.36
CA THR A 129 -8.64 -17.43 5.31
C THR A 129 -8.24 -15.97 5.48
N LYS A 130 -6.98 -15.65 5.17
CA LYS A 130 -6.47 -14.27 5.13
C LYS A 130 -6.59 -13.63 3.74
N LEU A 131 -7.01 -14.39 2.72
CA LEU A 131 -7.18 -13.86 1.37
C LEU A 131 -8.31 -12.82 1.37
N ARG A 132 -8.07 -11.63 0.80
CA ARG A 132 -9.09 -10.56 0.74
C ARG A 132 -10.26 -10.92 -0.16
N ASN A 133 -9.98 -11.52 -1.31
CA ASN A 133 -10.98 -11.88 -2.31
C ASN A 133 -10.67 -13.27 -2.90
N PRO A 134 -10.85 -14.36 -2.13
CA PRO A 134 -10.58 -15.71 -2.60
C PRO A 134 -11.62 -16.15 -3.64
N HIS A 135 -11.15 -16.74 -4.73
CA HIS A 135 -12.00 -17.34 -5.75
C HIS A 135 -12.23 -18.82 -5.45
N TYR A 136 -13.26 -19.11 -4.64
CA TYR A 136 -13.64 -20.49 -4.36
C TYR A 136 -14.47 -21.10 -5.50
N MET A 137 -14.12 -22.34 -5.88
CA MET A 137 -14.91 -23.11 -6.82
C MET A 137 -16.35 -23.31 -6.30
N PRO A 138 -17.37 -23.32 -7.17
CA PRO A 138 -18.77 -23.51 -6.75
C PRO A 138 -18.98 -24.78 -5.91
N GLU A 139 -18.23 -25.85 -6.22
CA GLU A 139 -18.25 -27.09 -5.45
C GLU A 139 -17.92 -26.86 -3.98
N LEU A 140 -16.84 -26.14 -3.69
CA LEU A 140 -16.45 -25.82 -2.32
C LEU A 140 -17.49 -24.92 -1.65
N ALA A 141 -18.00 -23.91 -2.36
CA ALA A 141 -19.03 -23.00 -1.85
C ALA A 141 -20.36 -23.70 -1.47
N THR A 142 -20.63 -24.89 -2.03
CA THR A 142 -21.78 -25.72 -1.59
C THR A 142 -21.49 -26.55 -0.34
N LYS A 143 -20.22 -26.88 -0.08
CA LYS A 143 -19.77 -27.72 1.05
C LYS A 143 -19.63 -26.91 2.34
N VAL A 144 -19.28 -25.63 2.25
CA VAL A 144 -19.05 -24.74 3.41
C VAL A 144 -19.98 -23.54 3.42
N SER A 145 -20.23 -23.00 4.61
CA SER A 145 -20.92 -21.71 4.75
C SER A 145 -19.90 -20.57 4.71
N LEU A 146 -19.83 -19.84 3.59
CA LEU A 146 -18.94 -18.69 3.44
C LEU A 146 -19.46 -17.48 4.24
N LEU A 147 -18.63 -16.98 5.16
CA LEU A 147 -18.88 -15.78 5.93
C LEU A 147 -17.83 -14.72 5.61
N ASN A 148 -18.27 -13.54 5.18
CA ASN A 148 -17.37 -12.43 4.92
C ASN A 148 -17.13 -11.63 6.20
N PHE A 149 -15.88 -11.62 6.67
CA PHE A 149 -15.40 -10.85 7.81
C PHE A 149 -14.51 -9.67 7.41
N MET A 150 -14.48 -9.34 6.11
CA MET A 150 -13.83 -8.13 5.65
C MET A 150 -14.48 -6.91 6.32
N ILE A 151 -13.64 -6.06 6.88
CA ILE A 151 -14.08 -4.84 7.55
C ILE A 151 -14.71 -3.87 6.53
N THR A 152 -15.91 -3.38 6.83
CA THR A 152 -16.60 -2.38 6.02
C THR A 152 -16.30 -0.96 6.54
N PRO A 153 -16.43 0.09 5.69
CA PRO A 153 -16.28 1.48 6.13
C PRO A 153 -17.12 1.85 7.35
N GLU A 154 -18.38 1.42 7.37
CA GLU A 154 -19.31 1.63 8.48
C GLU A 154 -18.88 0.85 9.73
N GLY A 155 -18.45 -0.42 9.57
CA GLY A 155 -18.00 -1.25 10.69
C GLY A 155 -16.73 -0.71 11.35
N LEU A 156 -15.78 -0.20 10.57
CA LEU A 156 -14.58 0.44 11.10
C LEU A 156 -14.89 1.80 11.75
N GLU A 157 -15.73 2.62 11.13
CA GLU A 157 -16.20 3.87 11.72
C GLU A 157 -16.78 3.62 13.11
N ASP A 158 -17.63 2.61 13.23
CA ASP A 158 -18.27 2.27 14.49
C ASP A 158 -17.27 1.78 15.55
N GLN A 159 -16.26 1.00 15.14
CA GLN A 159 -15.18 0.55 16.00
C GLN A 159 -14.33 1.73 16.49
N LEU A 160 -13.91 2.62 15.59
CA LEU A 160 -13.10 3.79 15.92
C LEU A 160 -13.87 4.77 16.80
N LEU A 161 -15.17 4.94 16.57
CA LEU A 161 -16.04 5.76 17.42
C LEU A 161 -16.03 5.26 18.87
N GLY A 162 -16.13 3.94 19.07
CA GLY A 162 -16.01 3.34 20.40
C GLY A 162 -14.66 3.64 21.06
N ILE A 163 -13.58 3.55 20.29
CA ILE A 163 -12.22 3.82 20.79
C ILE A 163 -12.01 5.29 21.17
N VAL A 164 -12.46 6.23 20.33
CA VAL A 164 -12.36 7.67 20.65
C VAL A 164 -13.10 7.99 21.92
N VAL A 165 -14.34 7.51 22.05
CA VAL A 165 -15.19 7.82 23.19
C VAL A 165 -14.62 7.22 24.47
N ALA A 166 -14.15 5.96 24.41
CA ALA A 166 -13.48 5.32 25.54
C ALA A 166 -12.22 6.06 26.02
N LYS A 167 -11.49 6.74 25.11
CA LYS A 167 -10.26 7.47 25.44
C LYS A 167 -10.49 8.93 25.84
N GLU A 168 -11.45 9.61 25.21
CA GLU A 168 -11.77 11.02 25.50
C GLU A 168 -12.73 11.19 26.67
N ARG A 169 -13.70 10.28 26.81
CA ARG A 169 -14.73 10.30 27.85
C ARG A 169 -14.94 8.90 28.44
N PRO A 170 -13.96 8.38 29.20
CA PRO A 170 -14.04 7.04 29.79
C PRO A 170 -15.28 6.88 30.70
N GLU A 171 -15.65 7.93 31.44
CA GLU A 171 -16.82 7.95 32.34
C GLU A 171 -18.13 7.60 31.60
N LEU A 172 -18.33 8.11 30.38
CA LEU A 172 -19.52 7.82 29.58
C LEU A 172 -19.54 6.37 29.08
N GLU A 173 -18.37 5.80 28.76
CA GLU A 173 -18.30 4.42 28.28
C GLU A 173 -18.48 3.42 29.45
N GLU A 174 -17.98 3.74 30.64
CA GLU A 174 -18.25 2.97 31.86
C GLU A 174 -19.73 2.99 32.24
N GLU A 175 -20.37 4.16 32.24
CA GLU A 175 -21.81 4.31 32.50
C GLU A 175 -22.64 3.52 31.48
N ARG A 176 -22.26 3.59 30.20
CA ARG A 176 -22.90 2.82 29.14
C ARG A 176 -22.78 1.32 29.35
N ASN A 177 -21.58 0.83 29.68
CA ASN A 177 -21.36 -0.60 29.93
C ASN A 177 -22.16 -1.09 31.15
N ALA A 178 -22.24 -0.28 32.21
CA ALA A 178 -23.08 -0.56 33.37
C ALA A 178 -24.57 -0.64 32.99
N LEU A 179 -25.06 0.31 32.17
CA LEU A 179 -26.44 0.32 31.68
C LEU A 179 -26.77 -0.89 30.80
N ILE A 180 -25.84 -1.34 29.95
CA ILE A 180 -26.03 -2.53 29.10
C ILE A 180 -26.16 -3.78 29.97
N LEU A 181 -25.28 -3.96 30.96
CA LEU A 181 -25.34 -5.09 31.89
C LEU A 181 -26.64 -5.05 32.71
N GLN A 182 -27.01 -3.87 33.20
CA GLN A 182 -28.25 -3.67 33.94
C GLN A 182 -29.49 -3.95 33.08
N SER A 183 -29.52 -3.49 31.82
CA SER A 183 -30.65 -3.76 30.92
C SER A 183 -30.74 -5.25 30.55
N ALA A 184 -29.61 -5.92 30.34
CA ALA A 184 -29.58 -7.37 30.10
C ALA A 184 -30.10 -8.15 31.33
N ALA A 185 -29.69 -7.77 32.54
CA ALA A 185 -30.19 -8.33 33.78
C ALA A 185 -31.69 -8.08 33.95
N ASN A 186 -32.16 -6.84 33.70
CA ASN A 186 -33.58 -6.48 33.77
C ASN A 186 -34.42 -7.31 32.78
N LYS A 187 -33.96 -7.48 31.53
CA LYS A 187 -34.65 -8.33 30.53
C LYS A 187 -34.67 -9.80 30.94
N LYS A 188 -33.58 -10.31 31.52
CA LYS A 188 -33.53 -11.68 32.05
C LYS A 188 -34.53 -11.85 33.20
N HIS A 189 -34.56 -10.93 34.16
CA HIS A 189 -35.50 -10.93 35.28
C HIS A 189 -36.95 -10.86 34.81
N LEU A 190 -37.27 -10.01 33.81
CA LEU A 190 -38.62 -9.97 33.23
C LEU A 190 -39.03 -11.33 32.64
N LYS A 191 -38.11 -12.00 31.94
CA LYS A 191 -38.37 -13.33 31.36
C LYS A 191 -38.49 -14.42 32.42
N GLU A 192 -37.74 -14.33 33.51
CA GLU A 192 -37.86 -15.24 34.65
C GLU A 192 -39.18 -15.03 35.39
N ILE A 193 -39.62 -13.79 35.57
CA ILE A 193 -40.93 -13.46 36.14
C ILE A 193 -42.04 -14.00 35.23
N GLU A 194 -41.95 -13.81 33.91
CA GLU A 194 -42.90 -14.35 32.93
C GLU A 194 -42.95 -15.88 32.98
N LYS A 195 -41.79 -16.54 33.05
CA LYS A 195 -41.70 -17.99 33.21
C LYS A 195 -42.33 -18.46 34.53
N LYS A 196 -42.08 -17.73 35.64
CA LYS A 196 -42.65 -18.05 36.94
C LYS A 196 -44.16 -17.92 36.94
N ILE A 197 -44.71 -16.87 36.30
CA ILE A 197 -46.15 -16.70 36.08
C ILE A 197 -46.72 -17.88 35.28
N LEU A 198 -46.07 -18.28 34.19
CA LEU A 198 -46.48 -19.41 33.36
C LEU A 198 -46.41 -20.75 34.10
N GLU A 199 -45.36 -20.97 34.89
CA GLU A 199 -45.21 -22.17 35.73
C GLU A 199 -46.31 -22.24 36.78
N THR A 200 -46.59 -21.14 37.48
CA THR A 200 -47.68 -21.06 38.46
C THR A 200 -49.05 -21.31 37.81
N LEU A 201 -49.33 -20.70 36.66
CA LEU A 201 -50.58 -20.92 35.91
C LEU A 201 -50.72 -22.36 35.38
N HIS A 202 -49.60 -23.02 35.04
CA HIS A 202 -49.60 -24.39 34.55
C HIS A 202 -49.74 -25.42 35.68
N SER A 203 -49.17 -25.15 36.86
CA SER A 203 -49.26 -26.04 38.02
C SER A 203 -50.62 -26.00 38.72
N SER A 204 -51.41 -24.94 38.51
CA SER A 204 -52.74 -24.81 39.09
C SER A 204 -53.77 -25.62 38.29
N GLU A 205 -53.91 -26.91 38.56
CA GLU A 205 -55.03 -27.74 38.06
C GLU A 205 -56.29 -27.50 38.92
N GLY A 206 -57.05 -26.43 38.63
CA GLY A 206 -58.29 -26.09 39.35
C GLY A 206 -58.72 -24.63 39.25
N ASN A 207 -59.70 -24.23 40.08
CA ASN A 207 -60.19 -22.85 40.15
C ASN A 207 -59.11 -21.95 40.78
N ILE A 208 -58.42 -21.15 39.95
CA ILE A 208 -57.26 -20.30 40.32
C ILE A 208 -57.59 -19.32 41.48
N LEU A 209 -58.88 -19.02 41.70
CA LEU A 209 -59.36 -18.17 42.79
C LEU A 209 -59.26 -18.83 44.19
N GLU A 210 -59.01 -20.13 44.28
CA GLU A 210 -58.93 -20.88 45.54
C GLU A 210 -57.48 -21.13 46.00
N ASP A 211 -56.49 -20.85 45.15
CA ASP A 211 -55.08 -21.01 45.46
C ASP A 211 -54.47 -19.68 45.93
N GLU A 212 -54.55 -19.44 47.24
CA GLU A 212 -54.04 -18.23 47.91
C GLU A 212 -52.55 -18.00 47.60
N THR A 213 -51.77 -19.08 47.42
CA THR A 213 -50.34 -19.00 47.11
C THR A 213 -50.07 -18.53 45.68
N ALA A 214 -50.91 -18.93 44.72
CA ALA A 214 -50.83 -18.47 43.35
C ALA A 214 -51.16 -16.97 43.24
N ILE A 215 -52.14 -16.49 44.01
CA ILE A 215 -52.54 -15.08 44.04
C ILE A 215 -51.40 -14.19 44.59
N GLU A 216 -50.77 -14.57 45.70
CA GLU A 216 -49.63 -13.82 46.26
C GLU A 216 -48.40 -13.80 45.34
N VAL A 217 -48.11 -14.92 44.67
CA VAL A 217 -47.00 -14.99 43.69
C VAL A 217 -47.29 -14.14 42.47
N LEU A 218 -48.54 -14.09 41.99
CA LEU A 218 -48.95 -13.26 40.85
C LEU A 218 -48.89 -11.76 41.20
N ASP A 219 -49.36 -11.35 42.37
CA ASP A 219 -49.33 -9.94 42.78
C ASP A 219 -47.89 -9.45 43.04
N SER A 220 -47.06 -10.25 43.71
CA SER A 220 -45.64 -9.92 43.91
C SER A 220 -44.86 -9.86 42.59
N ALA A 221 -45.11 -10.79 41.67
CA ALA A 221 -44.56 -10.79 40.32
C ALA A 221 -44.97 -9.55 39.51
N LYS A 222 -46.24 -9.14 39.60
CA LYS A 222 -46.77 -7.95 38.92
C LYS A 222 -46.16 -6.66 39.44
N ILE A 223 -46.00 -6.52 40.76
CA ILE A 223 -45.34 -5.34 41.36
C ILE A 223 -43.89 -5.25 40.91
N MET A 224 -43.16 -6.36 40.97
CA MET A 224 -41.75 -6.42 40.55
C MET A 224 -41.58 -6.16 39.05
N ALA A 225 -42.45 -6.70 38.20
CA ALA A 225 -42.45 -6.45 36.77
C ALA A 225 -42.68 -4.96 36.44
N ASN A 226 -43.61 -4.30 37.12
CA ASN A 226 -43.86 -2.87 36.95
C ASN A 226 -42.65 -2.01 37.37
N GLU A 227 -41.96 -2.37 38.45
CA GLU A 227 -40.76 -1.67 38.90
C GLU A 227 -39.60 -1.82 37.91
N ILE A 228 -39.35 -3.05 37.43
CA ILE A 228 -38.30 -3.32 36.43
C ILE A 228 -38.62 -2.61 35.11
N THR A 229 -39.89 -2.56 34.70
CA THR A 229 -40.31 -1.83 33.49
C THR A 229 -40.01 -0.34 33.60
N LYS A 230 -40.26 0.29 34.76
CA LYS A 230 -39.89 1.70 35.00
C LYS A 230 -38.37 1.90 34.97
N LYS A 231 -37.59 1.02 35.62
CA LYS A 231 -36.12 1.06 35.59
C LYS A 231 -35.58 0.91 34.16
N GLN A 232 -36.20 0.04 33.36
CA GLN A 232 -35.86 -0.17 31.96
C GLN A 232 -36.13 1.08 31.11
N GLN A 233 -37.26 1.77 31.31
CA GLN A 233 -37.55 3.04 30.62
C GLN A 233 -36.56 4.16 30.96
N ILE A 234 -36.09 4.22 32.22
CA ILE A 234 -35.06 5.18 32.63
C ILE A 234 -33.72 4.84 31.94
N ALA A 235 -33.33 3.56 31.95
CA ALA A 235 -32.12 3.10 31.30
C ALA A 235 -32.12 3.42 29.79
N GLU A 236 -33.26 3.23 29.10
CA GLU A 236 -33.42 3.57 27.68
C GLU A 236 -33.28 5.07 27.41
N LYS A 237 -33.85 5.94 28.26
CA LYS A 237 -33.68 7.39 28.14
C LYS A 237 -32.24 7.83 28.37
N THR A 238 -31.55 7.22 29.33
CA THR A 238 -30.13 7.51 29.59
C THR A 238 -29.26 7.01 28.43
N GLU A 239 -29.56 5.84 27.87
CA GLU A 239 -28.87 5.28 26.70
C GLU A 239 -28.97 6.22 25.50
N LEU A 240 -30.15 6.83 25.26
CA LEU A 240 -30.33 7.82 24.19
C LEU A 240 -29.46 9.07 24.39
N LYS A 241 -29.37 9.61 25.62
CA LYS A 241 -28.52 10.78 25.92
C LYS A 241 -27.03 10.47 25.74
N ILE A 242 -26.62 9.26 26.12
CA ILE A 242 -25.25 8.79 25.90
C ILE A 242 -24.99 8.64 24.40
N ALA A 243 -25.95 8.10 23.64
CA ALA A 243 -25.85 7.96 22.19
C ALA A 243 -25.68 9.34 21.52
N GLU A 244 -26.50 10.34 21.86
CA GLU A 244 -26.35 11.71 21.33
C GLU A 244 -24.97 12.32 21.61
N SER A 245 -24.45 12.14 22.83
CA SER A 245 -23.10 12.62 23.20
C SER A 245 -22.00 11.91 22.39
N ARG A 246 -22.25 10.66 22.02
CA ARG A 246 -21.33 9.82 21.24
C ARG A 246 -21.32 10.23 19.77
N GLU A 247 -22.48 10.54 19.21
CA GLU A 247 -22.64 11.00 17.83
C GLU A 247 -21.78 12.24 17.52
N GLY A 248 -21.52 13.09 18.52
CA GLY A 248 -20.59 14.23 18.39
C GLY A 248 -19.16 13.84 17.97
N TYR A 249 -18.71 12.61 18.23
CA TYR A 249 -17.40 12.09 17.82
C TYR A 249 -17.45 11.24 16.54
N ARG A 250 -18.63 11.02 15.94
CA ARG A 250 -18.74 10.28 14.67
C ARG A 250 -17.93 10.90 13.52
N PRO A 251 -17.82 12.24 13.37
CA PRO A 251 -17.06 12.83 12.26
C PRO A 251 -15.58 12.42 12.21
N ILE A 252 -14.87 12.34 13.35
CA ILE A 252 -13.48 11.86 13.41
C ILE A 252 -13.39 10.37 13.07
N ALA A 253 -14.37 9.57 13.49
CA ALA A 253 -14.40 8.15 13.17
C ALA A 253 -14.62 7.91 11.67
N LYS A 254 -15.52 8.66 11.04
CA LYS A 254 -15.75 8.63 9.59
C LYS A 254 -14.49 9.07 8.83
N HIS A 255 -13.86 10.17 9.25
CA HIS A 255 -12.61 10.68 8.70
C HIS A 255 -11.50 9.62 8.75
N SER A 256 -11.28 9.01 9.91
CA SER A 256 -10.27 7.95 10.09
C SER A 256 -10.61 6.67 9.33
N SER A 257 -11.89 6.31 9.18
CA SER A 257 -12.28 5.16 8.36
C SER A 257 -11.86 5.36 6.89
N VAL A 258 -12.15 6.52 6.30
CA VAL A 258 -11.73 6.88 4.93
C VAL A 258 -10.21 6.78 4.78
N LEU A 259 -9.45 7.26 5.77
CA LEU A 259 -7.99 7.16 5.77
C LEU A 259 -7.50 5.71 5.76
N PHE A 260 -8.13 4.81 6.52
CA PHE A 260 -7.77 3.40 6.54
C PHE A 260 -7.99 2.71 5.19
N PHE A 261 -9.14 2.95 4.54
CA PHE A 261 -9.39 2.34 3.23
C PHE A 261 -8.46 2.91 2.16
N SER A 262 -8.13 4.21 2.23
CA SER A 262 -7.14 4.83 1.35
C SER A 262 -5.75 4.17 1.41
N ILE A 263 -5.31 3.72 2.59
CA ILE A 263 -4.04 2.98 2.73
C ILE A 263 -4.18 1.49 2.42
N ALA A 264 -5.39 0.92 2.59
CA ALA A 264 -5.65 -0.49 2.36
C ALA A 264 -5.54 -0.85 0.87
N ASP A 265 -5.85 0.11 -0.01
CA ASP A 265 -5.82 -0.05 -1.46
C ASP A 265 -4.40 0.12 -2.06
N LEU A 266 -3.45 0.66 -1.30
CA LEU A 266 -2.04 0.77 -1.74
C LEU A 266 -1.38 -0.58 -2.03
N ALA A 267 -1.87 -1.65 -1.40
CA ALA A 267 -1.41 -3.01 -1.64
C ALA A 267 -1.61 -3.48 -3.10
N ASN A 268 -2.51 -2.82 -3.85
CA ASN A 268 -2.71 -3.09 -5.28
C ASN A 268 -1.63 -2.47 -6.16
N ILE A 269 -0.93 -1.43 -5.68
CA ILE A 269 0.19 -0.80 -6.39
C ILE A 269 1.45 -1.63 -6.19
N ASP A 270 1.81 -1.89 -4.93
CA ASP A 270 2.96 -2.74 -4.58
C ASP A 270 2.56 -3.70 -3.44
N PRO A 271 2.85 -5.00 -3.57
CA PRO A 271 2.49 -5.98 -2.54
C PRO A 271 3.14 -5.72 -1.18
N MET A 272 4.20 -4.90 -1.10
CA MET A 272 4.84 -4.50 0.16
C MET A 272 4.05 -3.44 0.95
N TYR A 273 3.11 -2.73 0.31
CA TYR A 273 2.32 -1.65 0.91
C TYR A 273 1.12 -2.17 1.70
N GLN A 274 1.37 -3.02 2.69
CA GLN A 274 0.33 -3.66 3.49
C GLN A 274 0.41 -3.28 4.96
N TYR A 275 -0.66 -2.76 5.55
CA TYR A 275 -0.68 -2.31 6.94
C TYR A 275 -1.70 -3.09 7.76
N SER A 276 -1.34 -3.50 8.98
CA SER A 276 -2.30 -4.13 9.89
C SER A 276 -3.29 -3.11 10.44
N LEU A 277 -4.53 -3.54 10.67
CA LEU A 277 -5.51 -2.75 11.38
C LEU A 277 -5.07 -2.45 12.83
N SER A 278 -4.38 -3.38 13.49
CA SER A 278 -3.83 -3.17 14.82
C SER A 278 -2.84 -2.02 14.85
N TRP A 279 -1.94 -1.93 13.87
CA TRP A 279 -1.01 -0.82 13.74
C TRP A 279 -1.76 0.50 13.55
N PHE A 280 -2.75 0.53 12.65
CA PHE A 280 -3.55 1.72 12.40
C PHE A 280 -4.31 2.21 13.66
N VAL A 281 -4.92 1.29 14.40
CA VAL A 281 -5.63 1.58 15.65
C VAL A 281 -4.66 2.08 16.73
N ASN A 282 -3.48 1.48 16.86
CA ASN A 282 -2.46 1.96 17.80
C ASN A 282 -1.98 3.37 17.44
N LEU A 283 -1.76 3.64 16.15
CA LEU A 283 -1.40 4.97 15.67
C LEU A 283 -2.50 6.00 15.97
N PHE A 284 -3.76 5.60 15.82
CA PHE A 284 -4.93 6.42 16.16
C PHE A 284 -5.00 6.73 17.66
N ILE A 285 -4.80 5.73 18.52
CA ILE A 285 -4.76 5.90 19.98
C ILE A 285 -3.63 6.85 20.38
N ASN A 286 -2.42 6.66 19.85
CA ASN A 286 -1.29 7.55 20.13
C ASN A 286 -1.58 8.99 19.68
N SER A 287 -2.21 9.16 18.52
CA SER A 287 -2.60 10.47 18.00
C SER A 287 -3.66 11.17 18.85
N ILE A 288 -4.55 10.41 19.51
CA ILE A 288 -5.49 10.98 20.50
C ILE A 288 -4.72 11.52 21.71
N HIS A 289 -3.69 10.80 22.18
CA HIS A 289 -2.88 11.22 23.32
C HIS A 289 -1.97 12.43 23.03
N ASP A 290 -1.32 12.44 21.86
CA ASP A 290 -0.29 13.42 21.49
C ASP A 290 -0.85 14.72 20.91
N SER A 291 -2.10 14.71 20.45
CA SER A 291 -2.74 15.89 19.86
C SER A 291 -3.14 16.96 20.88
N ASN A 292 -3.23 18.21 20.43
CA ASN A 292 -3.63 19.34 21.26
C ASN A 292 -5.03 19.17 21.86
N LYS A 293 -5.12 19.23 23.19
CA LYS A 293 -6.39 19.09 23.92
C LYS A 293 -7.19 20.39 23.87
N SER A 294 -8.52 20.28 23.76
CA SER A 294 -9.43 21.43 23.82
C SER A 294 -10.74 21.03 24.51
N LYS A 295 -11.35 21.97 25.25
CA LYS A 295 -12.68 21.78 25.86
C LYS A 295 -13.82 21.92 24.85
N ILE A 296 -13.57 22.61 23.73
CA ILE A 296 -14.55 22.79 22.65
C ILE A 296 -14.43 21.60 21.71
N LEU A 297 -15.53 20.84 21.57
CA LEU A 297 -15.57 19.60 20.78
C LEU A 297 -15.11 19.85 19.34
N GLU A 298 -15.65 20.85 18.66
CA GLU A 298 -15.28 21.17 17.26
C GLU A 298 -13.79 21.45 17.08
N LYS A 299 -13.19 22.23 17.99
CA LYS A 299 -11.74 22.52 17.94
C LYS A 299 -10.92 21.27 18.25
N ARG A 300 -11.37 20.43 19.19
CA ARG A 300 -10.72 19.15 19.51
C ARG A 300 -10.76 18.20 18.30
N LEU A 301 -11.91 18.08 17.64
CA LEU A 301 -12.07 17.25 16.43
C LEU A 301 -11.13 17.71 15.31
N ARG A 302 -11.00 19.03 15.09
CA ARG A 302 -10.06 19.57 14.11
C ARG A 302 -8.61 19.21 14.44
N TYR A 303 -8.16 19.41 15.69
CA TYR A 303 -6.80 19.04 16.10
C TYR A 303 -6.53 17.53 15.98
N LEU A 304 -7.53 16.69 16.29
CA LEU A 304 -7.43 15.25 16.10
C LEU A 304 -7.30 14.89 14.62
N ASN A 305 -8.16 15.44 13.76
CA ASN A 305 -8.10 15.23 12.31
C ASN A 305 -6.73 15.64 11.75
N ASP A 306 -6.27 16.87 12.04
CA ASP A 306 -5.04 17.42 11.49
C ASP A 306 -3.81 16.61 11.95
N HIS A 307 -3.74 16.29 13.25
CA HIS A 307 -2.63 15.53 13.82
C HIS A 307 -2.61 14.09 13.31
N PHE A 308 -3.75 13.39 13.33
CA PHE A 308 -3.83 12.00 12.89
C PHE A 308 -3.53 11.85 11.39
N THR A 309 -4.08 12.74 10.55
CA THR A 309 -3.85 12.72 9.10
C THR A 309 -2.37 12.88 8.79
N TYR A 310 -1.69 13.85 9.45
CA TYR A 310 -0.26 14.06 9.24
C TYR A 310 0.60 12.93 9.82
N ASN A 311 0.25 12.39 10.98
CA ASN A 311 0.98 11.28 11.59
C ASN A 311 0.86 10.00 10.75
N LEU A 312 -0.32 9.73 10.19
CA LEU A 312 -0.53 8.65 9.24
C LEU A 312 0.30 8.86 7.97
N TYR A 313 0.21 10.05 7.36
CA TYR A 313 0.99 10.39 6.18
C TYR A 313 2.50 10.18 6.40
N ARG A 314 3.04 10.69 7.51
CA ARG A 314 4.47 10.56 7.84
C ARG A 314 4.90 9.11 7.96
N ASN A 315 4.10 8.24 8.59
CA ASN A 315 4.47 6.85 8.77
C ASN A 315 4.29 6.01 7.50
N VAL A 316 3.26 6.28 6.70
CA VAL A 316 3.04 5.60 5.41
C VAL A 316 4.15 6.00 4.43
N CYS A 317 4.46 7.28 4.27
CA CYS A 317 5.50 7.75 3.35
C CYS A 317 6.91 7.22 3.64
N ARG A 318 7.19 6.78 4.87
CA ARG A 318 8.47 6.12 5.19
C ARG A 318 8.59 4.73 4.56
N SER A 319 7.47 4.11 4.25
CA SER A 319 7.36 2.79 3.64
C SER A 319 7.01 2.81 2.15
N LEU A 320 6.79 3.99 1.57
CA LEU A 320 6.50 4.18 0.15
C LEU A 320 7.75 4.62 -0.61
N PHE A 321 7.92 4.09 -1.81
CA PHE A 321 8.91 4.59 -2.75
C PHE A 321 8.58 6.04 -3.18
N GLU A 322 9.59 6.81 -3.56
CA GLU A 322 9.45 8.23 -3.88
C GLU A 322 8.40 8.49 -4.97
N LYS A 323 8.35 7.61 -5.97
CA LYS A 323 7.36 7.65 -7.07
C LYS A 323 5.91 7.59 -6.59
N ASP A 324 5.64 6.95 -5.45
CA ASP A 324 4.29 6.68 -4.95
C ASP A 324 3.88 7.67 -3.83
N LYS A 325 4.79 8.51 -3.33
CA LYS A 325 4.48 9.45 -2.24
C LYS A 325 3.50 10.54 -2.67
N LEU A 326 3.75 11.18 -3.82
CA LEU A 326 2.82 12.18 -4.36
C LEU A 326 1.48 11.56 -4.74
N LEU A 327 1.51 10.35 -5.31
CA LEU A 327 0.31 9.55 -5.60
C LEU A 327 -0.54 9.38 -4.34
N PHE A 328 0.09 8.96 -3.24
CA PHE A 328 -0.61 8.76 -1.99
C PHE A 328 -1.18 10.06 -1.44
N SER A 329 -0.44 11.17 -1.49
CA SER A 329 -0.95 12.48 -1.08
C SER A 329 -2.17 12.92 -1.88
N PHE A 330 -2.14 12.69 -3.20
CA PHE A 330 -3.27 12.99 -4.08
C PHE A 330 -4.47 12.09 -3.81
N LEU A 331 -4.25 10.77 -3.67
CA LEU A 331 -5.30 9.79 -3.34
C LEU A 331 -5.98 10.14 -2.00
N LEU A 332 -5.17 10.45 -0.98
CA LEU A 332 -5.65 10.86 0.34
C LEU A 332 -6.48 12.15 0.25
N CYS A 333 -6.03 13.14 -0.53
CA CYS A 333 -6.76 14.38 -0.78
C CYS A 333 -8.11 14.11 -1.44
N CYS A 334 -8.12 13.39 -2.57
CA CYS A 334 -9.33 13.08 -3.32
C CYS A 334 -10.33 12.26 -2.50
N ASN A 335 -9.89 11.24 -1.77
CA ASN A 335 -10.77 10.42 -0.93
C ASN A 335 -11.42 11.24 0.21
N LEU A 336 -10.67 12.16 0.83
CA LEU A 336 -11.22 13.06 1.84
C LEU A 336 -12.23 14.06 1.26
N LEU A 337 -11.98 14.59 0.06
CA LEU A 337 -12.90 15.50 -0.62
C LEU A 337 -14.16 14.78 -1.12
N MET A 338 -14.03 13.55 -1.64
CA MET A 338 -15.17 12.69 -1.98
C MET A 338 -16.00 12.36 -0.75
N ALA A 339 -15.38 12.07 0.40
CA ALA A 339 -16.10 11.80 1.66
C ALA A 339 -16.90 13.01 2.19
N LYS A 340 -16.50 14.22 1.79
CA LYS A 340 -17.20 15.49 2.05
C LYS A 340 -18.20 15.87 0.95
N ASN A 341 -18.30 15.10 -0.12
CA ASN A 341 -19.07 15.39 -1.33
C ASN A 341 -18.67 16.69 -2.04
N GLU A 342 -17.39 17.09 -1.95
CA GLU A 342 -16.84 18.24 -2.70
C GLU A 342 -16.41 17.87 -4.12
N ILE A 343 -16.15 16.57 -4.36
CA ILE A 343 -15.77 15.99 -5.64
C ILE A 343 -16.71 14.83 -5.95
N GLU A 344 -17.15 14.73 -7.20
CA GLU A 344 -17.91 13.58 -7.69
C GLU A 344 -16.99 12.47 -8.19
N HIS A 345 -17.32 11.21 -7.86
CA HIS A 345 -16.51 10.05 -8.25
C HIS A 345 -16.41 9.90 -9.79
N GLN A 346 -17.45 10.29 -10.53
CA GLN A 346 -17.43 10.23 -12.00
C GLN A 346 -16.41 11.19 -12.60
N GLU A 347 -16.29 12.41 -12.05
CA GLU A 347 -15.28 13.39 -12.50
C GLU A 347 -13.86 12.90 -12.20
N PHE A 348 -13.67 12.28 -11.04
CA PHE A 348 -12.40 11.69 -10.68
C PHE A 348 -12.02 10.52 -11.61
N MET A 349 -12.96 9.62 -11.90
CA MET A 349 -12.74 8.53 -12.86
C MET A 349 -12.50 9.05 -14.29
N PHE A 350 -13.14 10.14 -14.68
CA PHE A 350 -12.88 10.79 -15.96
C PHE A 350 -11.46 11.38 -16.01
N LEU A 351 -10.98 12.03 -14.94
CA LEU A 351 -9.60 12.52 -14.86
C LEU A 351 -8.59 11.39 -15.11
N LEU A 352 -8.83 10.21 -14.53
CA LEU A 352 -7.93 9.06 -14.65
C LEU A 352 -8.00 8.35 -16.00
N THR A 353 -9.19 8.19 -16.58
CA THR A 353 -9.40 7.36 -17.79
C THR A 353 -9.51 8.16 -19.09
N GLY A 354 -10.05 9.38 -19.04
CA GLY A 354 -10.32 10.23 -20.21
C GLY A 354 -11.61 9.90 -20.96
N GLY A 355 -12.35 8.89 -20.49
CA GLY A 355 -13.52 8.33 -21.19
C GLY A 355 -13.15 7.49 -22.41
N VAL A 356 -14.05 6.58 -22.79
CA VAL A 356 -13.95 5.80 -24.05
C VAL A 356 -15.04 6.31 -24.98
N GLY A 357 -14.68 7.17 -25.93
CA GLY A 357 -15.61 7.73 -26.91
C GLY A 357 -15.67 6.88 -28.18
N LEU A 358 -16.84 6.34 -28.49
CA LEU A 358 -17.16 5.90 -29.86
C LEU A 358 -17.34 7.14 -30.76
N LYS A 359 -16.74 7.11 -31.96
CA LYS A 359 -16.73 8.16 -33.02
C LYS A 359 -17.33 9.52 -32.61
N ASN A 360 -16.45 10.49 -32.39
CA ASN A 360 -16.85 11.87 -32.11
C ASN A 360 -17.66 12.46 -33.29
N LYS A 361 -18.82 13.04 -32.98
CA LYS A 361 -19.70 13.67 -33.98
C LYS A 361 -19.21 15.08 -34.38
N TYR A 362 -18.31 15.67 -33.59
CA TYR A 362 -17.83 17.03 -33.77
C TYR A 362 -16.41 17.03 -34.32
N LYS A 363 -16.21 17.67 -35.48
CA LYS A 363 -14.88 17.80 -36.08
C LYS A 363 -13.99 18.71 -35.24
N ASN A 364 -12.70 18.39 -35.22
CA ASN A 364 -11.67 19.20 -34.59
C ASN A 364 -11.67 20.62 -35.18
N PRO A 365 -11.78 21.67 -34.33
CA PRO A 365 -11.82 23.06 -34.79
C PRO A 365 -10.48 23.53 -35.40
N ASP A 366 -9.34 23.01 -34.94
CA ASP A 366 -8.02 23.34 -35.48
C ASP A 366 -7.02 22.18 -35.33
N PRO A 367 -6.88 21.32 -36.35
CA PRO A 367 -5.95 20.19 -36.34
C PRO A 367 -4.46 20.57 -36.34
N SER A 368 -4.10 21.86 -36.48
CA SER A 368 -2.68 22.26 -36.59
C SER A 368 -1.90 22.13 -35.28
N TRP A 369 -2.55 22.39 -34.15
CA TRP A 369 -1.96 22.31 -32.81
C TRP A 369 -2.71 21.39 -31.86
N LEU A 370 -4.01 21.18 -32.06
CA LEU A 370 -4.85 20.34 -31.20
C LEU A 370 -4.95 18.92 -31.76
N PRO A 371 -4.42 17.89 -31.07
CA PRO A 371 -4.57 16.51 -31.51
C PRO A 371 -6.03 16.05 -31.47
N ASP A 372 -6.44 15.23 -32.44
CA ASP A 372 -7.82 14.69 -32.50
C ASP A 372 -8.20 13.93 -31.23
N LYS A 373 -7.25 13.18 -30.65
CA LYS A 373 -7.45 12.49 -29.36
C LYS A 373 -7.82 13.45 -28.22
N SER A 374 -7.09 14.56 -28.10
CA SER A 374 -7.35 15.57 -27.07
C SER A 374 -8.69 16.25 -27.29
N TRP A 375 -9.05 16.51 -28.56
CA TRP A 375 -10.36 17.06 -28.92
C TRP A 375 -11.51 16.11 -28.61
N ASP A 376 -11.34 14.81 -28.84
CA ASP A 376 -12.33 13.79 -28.52
C ASP A 376 -12.60 13.73 -27.02
N GLU A 377 -11.56 13.76 -26.18
CA GLU A 377 -11.70 13.83 -24.73
C GLU A 377 -12.42 15.12 -24.28
N LEU A 378 -12.08 16.27 -24.89
CA LEU A 378 -12.74 17.54 -24.62
C LEU A 378 -14.21 17.57 -25.05
N CYS A 379 -14.56 16.87 -26.14
CA CYS A 379 -15.95 16.80 -26.61
C CYS A 379 -16.87 16.03 -25.66
N LEU A 380 -16.32 15.11 -24.87
CA LEU A 380 -17.05 14.41 -23.81
C LEU A 380 -17.37 15.34 -22.63
N LEU A 381 -16.60 16.43 -22.47
CA LEU A 381 -16.83 17.46 -21.46
C LEU A 381 -17.81 18.51 -22.01
N PHE A 382 -19.11 18.33 -21.71
CA PHE A 382 -20.19 19.20 -22.19
C PHE A 382 -19.99 20.70 -21.90
N PHE A 383 -19.26 21.05 -20.84
CA PHE A 383 -19.10 22.42 -20.36
C PHE A 383 -17.96 23.21 -21.03
N SER A 384 -16.93 22.57 -21.57
CA SER A 384 -15.76 23.26 -22.15
C SER A 384 -15.77 23.33 -23.68
N ARG A 385 -16.47 22.39 -24.35
CA ARG A 385 -16.47 22.25 -25.82
C ARG A 385 -16.82 23.53 -26.58
N ASN A 386 -17.95 24.17 -26.23
CA ASN A 386 -18.44 25.34 -26.98
C ASN A 386 -17.50 26.55 -26.81
N HIS A 387 -16.95 26.74 -25.61
CA HIS A 387 -16.04 27.86 -25.34
C HIS A 387 -14.68 27.67 -26.03
N ILE A 388 -14.18 26.45 -26.10
CA ILE A 388 -12.92 26.15 -26.82
C ILE A 388 -13.08 26.37 -28.33
N SER A 389 -14.22 25.97 -28.91
CA SER A 389 -14.48 26.21 -30.33
C SER A 389 -14.65 27.69 -30.69
N GLU A 390 -15.10 28.52 -29.76
CA GLU A 390 -15.29 29.97 -29.96
C GLU A 390 -13.99 30.76 -29.73
N ASN A 391 -13.12 30.34 -28.81
CA ASN A 391 -11.93 31.09 -28.35
C ASN A 391 -10.58 30.38 -28.63
N ILE A 392 -10.41 29.79 -29.81
CA ILE A 392 -9.24 28.95 -30.19
C ILE A 392 -7.89 29.62 -29.90
N GLY A 393 -7.74 30.91 -30.22
CA GLY A 393 -6.47 31.63 -30.06
C GLY A 393 -6.01 31.80 -28.61
N GLU A 394 -6.93 31.85 -27.63
CA GLU A 394 -6.56 31.90 -26.21
C GLU A 394 -6.10 30.53 -25.71
N TRP A 395 -6.78 29.47 -26.15
CA TRP A 395 -6.40 28.09 -25.82
C TRP A 395 -5.09 27.66 -26.47
N GLN A 396 -4.77 28.19 -27.65
CA GLN A 396 -3.47 27.99 -28.27
C GLN A 396 -2.36 28.64 -27.40
N LYS A 397 -2.55 29.88 -26.92
CA LYS A 397 -1.60 30.52 -25.98
C LYS A 397 -1.44 29.73 -24.68
N PHE A 398 -2.54 29.16 -24.18
CA PHE A 398 -2.50 28.26 -23.02
C PHE A 398 -1.69 26.99 -23.32
N TYR A 399 -1.92 26.36 -24.48
CA TYR A 399 -1.23 25.16 -24.92
C TYR A 399 0.27 25.41 -25.14
N ASP A 400 0.64 26.55 -25.72
CA ASP A 400 2.04 26.92 -25.99
C ASP A 400 2.80 27.42 -24.76
N SER A 401 2.11 27.68 -23.64
CA SER A 401 2.74 28.12 -22.39
C SER A 401 3.68 27.05 -21.82
N LYS A 402 4.83 27.48 -21.27
CA LYS A 402 5.74 26.56 -20.54
C LYS A 402 5.11 26.07 -19.22
N GLU A 403 4.27 26.90 -18.59
CA GLU A 403 3.63 26.64 -17.30
C GLU A 403 2.11 26.85 -17.36
N PRO A 404 1.38 25.99 -18.11
CA PRO A 404 -0.07 26.08 -18.27
C PRO A 404 -0.83 25.94 -16.93
N GLN A 405 -0.29 25.22 -15.95
CA GLN A 405 -0.91 25.05 -14.63
C GLN A 405 -1.05 26.35 -13.83
N SER A 406 -0.21 27.35 -14.12
CA SER A 406 -0.22 28.66 -13.48
C SER A 406 -0.88 29.73 -14.35
N PHE A 407 -1.26 29.37 -15.59
CA PHE A 407 -1.89 30.29 -16.51
C PHE A 407 -3.37 30.47 -16.13
N PRO A 408 -3.86 31.72 -15.98
CA PRO A 408 -5.24 31.95 -15.61
C PRO A 408 -6.17 31.48 -16.71
N LEU A 409 -7.14 30.63 -16.36
CA LEU A 409 -8.23 30.28 -17.26
C LEU A 409 -9.11 31.51 -17.52
N PRO A 410 -9.79 31.59 -18.68
CA PRO A 410 -10.73 32.66 -18.99
C PRO A 410 -11.73 32.89 -17.84
N GLU A 411 -12.01 34.14 -17.48
CA GLU A 411 -12.78 34.51 -16.27
C GLU A 411 -14.14 33.81 -16.18
N GLN A 412 -14.79 33.59 -17.33
CA GLN A 412 -16.07 32.89 -17.44
C GLN A 412 -16.00 31.44 -16.93
N LEU A 413 -14.92 30.73 -17.25
CA LEU A 413 -14.69 29.35 -16.83
C LEU A 413 -14.07 29.26 -15.43
N SER A 414 -13.27 30.26 -15.04
CA SER A 414 -12.61 30.25 -13.73
C SER A 414 -13.61 30.37 -12.57
N ASN A 415 -14.73 31.08 -12.79
CA ASN A 415 -15.79 31.27 -11.79
C ASN A 415 -16.82 30.12 -11.74
N THR A 416 -16.95 29.33 -12.81
CA THR A 416 -17.93 28.24 -12.88
C THR A 416 -17.33 26.87 -12.57
N LEU A 417 -16.03 26.66 -12.81
CA LEU A 417 -15.41 25.34 -12.71
C LEU A 417 -14.76 25.10 -11.35
N ASN A 418 -14.93 23.88 -10.84
CA ASN A 418 -14.20 23.38 -9.67
C ASN A 418 -12.72 23.14 -10.01
N GLU A 419 -11.84 23.17 -9.01
CA GLU A 419 -10.40 22.95 -9.21
C GLU A 419 -10.08 21.61 -9.91
N LEU A 420 -10.82 20.54 -9.59
CA LEU A 420 -10.68 19.26 -10.27
C LEU A 420 -11.05 19.35 -11.76
N GLN A 421 -12.13 20.06 -12.09
CA GLN A 421 -12.54 20.28 -13.49
C GLN A 421 -11.50 21.09 -14.27
N LYS A 422 -10.84 22.07 -13.61
CA LYS A 422 -9.71 22.80 -14.20
C LYS A 422 -8.54 21.86 -14.50
N MET A 423 -8.25 20.92 -13.61
CA MET A 423 -7.22 19.87 -13.85
C MET A 423 -7.61 18.90 -14.97
N ILE A 424 -8.90 18.55 -15.11
CA ILE A 424 -9.38 17.72 -16.21
C ILE A 424 -9.10 18.40 -17.57
N ILE A 425 -9.37 19.70 -17.69
CA ILE A 425 -9.07 20.46 -18.91
C ILE A 425 -7.56 20.46 -19.19
N LEU A 426 -6.74 20.70 -18.15
CA LEU A 426 -5.28 20.62 -18.27
C LEU A 426 -4.83 19.24 -18.73
N ARG A 427 -5.44 18.16 -18.22
CA ARG A 427 -5.11 16.78 -18.59
C ARG A 427 -5.39 16.50 -20.07
N CYS A 428 -6.48 17.04 -20.62
CA CYS A 428 -6.81 16.84 -22.03
C CYS A 428 -5.86 17.60 -22.98
N LEU A 429 -5.43 18.81 -22.59
CA LEU A 429 -4.60 19.68 -23.43
C LEU A 429 -3.09 19.47 -23.23
N ARG A 430 -2.63 19.47 -21.97
CA ARG A 430 -1.22 19.41 -21.57
C ARG A 430 -1.04 18.37 -20.44
N PRO A 431 -1.18 17.07 -20.76
CA PRO A 431 -1.04 16.00 -19.77
C PRO A 431 0.34 15.96 -19.10
N ASP A 432 1.38 16.50 -19.73
CA ASP A 432 2.72 16.62 -19.15
C ASP A 432 2.75 17.47 -17.86
N LYS A 433 1.87 18.46 -17.71
CA LYS A 433 1.87 19.37 -16.55
C LYS A 433 0.91 18.96 -15.43
N ILE A 434 0.44 17.71 -15.45
CA ILE A 434 -0.45 17.18 -14.42
C ILE A 434 0.24 16.99 -13.08
N VAL A 435 1.47 16.49 -13.04
CA VAL A 435 2.22 16.28 -11.78
C VAL A 435 2.42 17.61 -11.01
N PRO A 436 2.85 18.72 -11.64
CA PRO A 436 2.84 20.04 -11.02
C PRO A 436 1.44 20.51 -10.57
N ALA A 437 0.40 20.29 -11.38
CA ALA A 437 -0.95 20.69 -11.02
C ALA A 437 -1.49 19.94 -9.79
N ILE A 438 -1.23 18.63 -9.70
CA ILE A 438 -1.54 17.79 -8.53
C ILE A 438 -0.79 18.31 -7.29
N THR A 439 0.46 18.69 -7.46
CA THR A 439 1.29 19.24 -6.38
C THR A 439 0.69 20.52 -5.81
N THR A 440 0.27 21.45 -6.67
CA THR A 440 -0.43 22.68 -6.26
C THR A 440 -1.77 22.35 -5.60
N PHE A 441 -2.57 21.47 -6.20
CA PHE A 441 -3.87 21.05 -5.67
C PHE A 441 -3.77 20.46 -4.24
N VAL A 442 -2.82 19.56 -4.01
CA VAL A 442 -2.56 18.99 -2.68
C VAL A 442 -2.06 20.06 -1.70
N THR A 443 -1.20 20.97 -2.17
CA THR A 443 -0.68 22.08 -1.35
C THR A 443 -1.80 23.01 -0.88
N ASP A 444 -2.77 23.30 -1.74
CA ASP A 444 -3.88 24.20 -1.42
C ASP A 444 -4.91 23.55 -0.48
N LYS A 445 -5.20 22.25 -0.65
CA LYS A 445 -6.23 21.54 0.14
C LYS A 445 -5.72 20.96 1.45
N LEU A 446 -4.52 20.36 1.46
CA LEU A 446 -3.95 19.68 2.65
C LEU A 446 -2.78 20.45 3.26
N GLY A 447 -2.08 21.26 2.46
CA GLY A 447 -0.92 22.04 2.88
C GLY A 447 0.41 21.49 2.37
N LYS A 448 1.41 22.36 2.31
CA LYS A 448 2.76 22.09 1.78
C LYS A 448 3.46 20.86 2.39
N LYS A 449 3.16 20.54 3.66
CA LYS A 449 3.75 19.39 4.39
C LYS A 449 3.38 18.02 3.82
N PHE A 450 2.35 17.93 2.98
CA PHE A 450 1.92 16.70 2.33
C PHE A 450 2.56 16.49 0.95
N VAL A 451 3.35 17.46 0.47
CA VAL A 451 4.11 17.33 -0.78
C VAL A 451 5.59 17.12 -0.48
N GLU A 452 6.10 17.75 0.58
CA GLU A 452 7.49 17.57 1.01
C GLU A 452 7.60 16.33 1.91
N PRO A 453 8.16 15.21 1.41
CA PRO A 453 8.25 14.00 2.21
C PRO A 453 9.23 14.21 3.38
N PRO A 454 8.96 13.62 4.56
CA PRO A 454 9.87 13.68 5.68
C PRO A 454 11.20 12.97 5.33
N PRO A 455 12.36 13.49 5.79
CA PRO A 455 13.63 12.80 5.60
C PRO A 455 13.61 11.44 6.30
N PHE A 456 14.33 10.47 5.71
CA PHE A 456 14.50 9.15 6.31
C PHE A 456 15.20 9.25 7.67
N ASP A 457 14.66 8.59 8.68
CA ASP A 457 15.17 8.60 10.05
C ASP A 457 15.08 7.19 10.65
N LEU A 458 16.23 6.50 10.68
CA LEU A 458 16.35 5.14 11.21
C LEU A 458 16.08 5.09 12.72
N THR A 459 16.42 6.15 13.46
CA THR A 459 16.22 6.21 14.91
C THR A 459 14.73 6.20 15.25
N LYS A 460 13.92 6.99 14.53
CA LYS A 460 12.46 6.94 14.68
C LYS A 460 11.90 5.57 14.32
N SER A 461 12.41 4.91 13.27
CA SER A 461 11.91 3.60 12.82
C SER A 461 12.15 2.54 13.88
N TYR A 462 13.31 2.61 14.52
CA TYR A 462 13.67 1.73 15.61
C TYR A 462 12.76 1.91 16.83
N LEU A 463 12.40 3.15 17.18
CA LEU A 463 11.52 3.45 18.33
C LEU A 463 10.08 2.95 18.12
N ASP A 464 9.62 2.90 16.87
CA ASP A 464 8.32 2.34 16.52
C ASP A 464 8.29 0.79 16.61
N SER A 465 9.46 0.16 16.82
CA SER A 465 9.65 -1.30 16.85
C SER A 465 10.00 -1.84 18.22
N ASN A 466 9.63 -3.09 18.48
CA ASN A 466 9.96 -3.82 19.71
C ASN A 466 10.53 -5.21 19.38
N SER A 467 10.67 -6.10 20.38
CA SER A 467 11.22 -7.45 20.19
C SER A 467 10.30 -8.42 19.44
N THR A 468 9.03 -8.08 19.25
CA THR A 468 8.06 -8.90 18.50
C THR A 468 7.70 -8.31 17.14
N ILE A 469 8.05 -7.05 16.89
CA ILE A 469 7.82 -6.35 15.63
C ILE A 469 9.14 -6.33 14.84
N PRO A 470 9.23 -7.00 13.68
CA PRO A 470 10.42 -6.94 12.84
C PRO A 470 10.52 -5.62 12.08
N LEU A 471 11.76 -5.25 11.73
CA LEU A 471 12.08 -4.10 10.89
C LEU A 471 12.44 -4.58 9.47
N LEU A 472 11.81 -4.00 8.45
CA LEU A 472 12.00 -4.40 7.06
C LEU A 472 12.50 -3.22 6.21
N PHE A 473 13.67 -3.36 5.62
CA PHE A 473 14.13 -2.52 4.52
C PHE A 473 13.60 -3.04 3.19
N VAL A 474 12.78 -2.23 2.53
CA VAL A 474 12.36 -2.43 1.15
C VAL A 474 13.33 -1.66 0.26
N LEU A 475 14.07 -2.36 -0.58
CA LEU A 475 15.18 -1.79 -1.33
C LEU A 475 14.77 -1.45 -2.77
N SER A 476 15.30 -0.37 -3.32
CA SER A 476 15.39 -0.21 -4.78
C SER A 476 16.60 -0.98 -5.31
N PRO A 477 16.59 -1.43 -6.59
CA PRO A 477 17.76 -2.05 -7.20
C PRO A 477 19.02 -1.20 -7.03
N GLY A 478 20.06 -1.79 -6.41
CA GLY A 478 21.35 -1.13 -6.18
C GLY A 478 21.51 -0.38 -4.85
N ALA A 479 20.44 -0.25 -4.05
CA ALA A 479 20.53 0.28 -2.70
C ALA A 479 20.93 -0.80 -1.68
N ASP A 480 21.86 -0.50 -0.78
CA ASP A 480 22.25 -1.37 0.33
C ASP A 480 22.21 -0.61 1.66
N PRO A 481 21.36 -1.02 2.63
CA PRO A 481 21.24 -0.34 3.92
C PRO A 481 22.33 -0.75 4.92
N MET A 482 23.17 -1.76 4.62
CA MET A 482 24.04 -2.39 5.62
C MET A 482 25.05 -1.45 6.26
N SER A 483 25.65 -0.54 5.49
CA SER A 483 26.59 0.46 6.03
C SER A 483 25.91 1.36 7.07
N SER A 484 24.72 1.86 6.74
CA SER A 484 23.91 2.71 7.63
C SER A 484 23.44 1.95 8.88
N LEU A 485 23.06 0.68 8.72
CA LEU A 485 22.60 -0.17 9.80
C LEU A 485 23.75 -0.53 10.76
N LEU A 486 24.94 -0.82 10.25
CA LEU A 486 26.13 -1.11 11.06
C LEU A 486 26.56 0.12 11.87
N LYS A 487 26.52 1.32 11.27
CA LYS A 487 26.77 2.57 11.98
C LYS A 487 25.77 2.77 13.12
N PHE A 488 24.48 2.57 12.84
CA PHE A 488 23.44 2.66 13.86
C PHE A 488 23.56 1.59 14.96
N ALA A 489 23.98 0.37 14.60
CA ALA A 489 24.26 -0.68 15.58
C ALA A 489 25.43 -0.28 16.50
N ASN A 490 26.48 0.35 15.95
CA ASN A 490 27.58 0.90 16.76
C ASN A 490 27.11 1.99 17.71
N ASP A 491 26.26 2.92 17.24
CA ASP A 491 25.68 3.99 18.06
C ASP A 491 24.80 3.45 19.20
N ARG A 492 24.26 2.24 19.05
CA ARG A 492 23.43 1.54 20.04
C ARG A 492 24.20 0.48 20.85
N GLU A 493 25.53 0.48 20.78
CA GLU A 493 26.42 -0.47 21.48
C GLU A 493 26.18 -1.96 21.12
N MET A 494 25.62 -2.21 19.94
CA MET A 494 25.36 -3.56 19.38
C MET A 494 26.52 -4.01 18.49
N VAL A 495 27.72 -4.01 19.05
CA VAL A 495 28.97 -4.30 18.31
C VAL A 495 29.42 -5.75 18.46
N GLY A 496 30.12 -6.27 17.45
CA GLY A 496 30.70 -7.61 17.47
C GLY A 496 29.64 -8.69 17.47
N ASN A 497 29.72 -9.64 18.40
CA ASN A 497 28.84 -10.81 18.43
C ASN A 497 27.36 -10.49 18.75
N LYS A 498 27.06 -9.24 19.16
CA LYS A 498 25.69 -8.76 19.43
C LYS A 498 24.91 -8.40 18.17
N PHE A 499 25.58 -8.25 17.02
CA PHE A 499 24.94 -8.05 15.73
C PHE A 499 25.37 -9.18 14.79
N GLN A 500 24.41 -9.98 14.34
CA GLN A 500 24.63 -11.09 13.42
C GLN A 500 23.90 -10.80 12.13
N SER A 501 24.55 -11.04 10.99
CA SER A 501 23.93 -10.88 9.68
C SER A 501 24.15 -12.10 8.81
N ILE A 502 23.16 -12.45 7.99
CA ILE A 502 23.21 -13.58 7.07
C ILE A 502 22.50 -13.22 5.78
N SER A 503 23.16 -13.47 4.65
CA SER A 503 22.54 -13.30 3.33
C SER A 503 21.80 -14.56 2.94
N LEU A 504 20.49 -14.43 2.73
CA LEU A 504 19.64 -15.56 2.41
C LEU A 504 19.84 -15.96 0.94
N GLY A 505 20.13 -17.24 0.76
CA GLY A 505 20.26 -17.92 -0.53
C GLY A 505 19.91 -19.40 -0.36
N GLN A 506 20.29 -20.23 -1.33
CA GLN A 506 19.99 -21.66 -1.28
C GLN A 506 20.63 -22.31 -0.04
N GLY A 507 19.80 -22.99 0.77
CA GLY A 507 20.25 -23.73 1.97
C GLY A 507 20.49 -22.91 3.24
N GLN A 508 20.32 -21.58 3.21
CA GLN A 508 20.62 -20.71 4.37
C GLN A 508 19.47 -20.60 5.40
N GLY A 509 18.24 -20.99 5.03
CA GLY A 509 17.05 -20.89 5.89
C GLY A 509 17.19 -21.56 7.28
N PRO A 510 17.67 -22.81 7.38
CA PRO A 510 17.88 -23.48 8.68
C PRO A 510 18.90 -22.77 9.57
N ILE A 511 19.94 -22.16 8.98
CA ILE A 511 20.96 -21.40 9.72
C ILE A 511 20.34 -20.12 10.27
N ALA A 512 19.56 -19.41 9.44
CA ALA A 512 18.81 -18.23 9.86
C ALA A 512 17.83 -18.56 11.01
N THR A 513 17.16 -19.72 10.96
CA THR A 513 16.24 -20.17 12.02
C THR A 513 16.97 -20.31 13.37
N LYS A 514 18.13 -20.98 13.39
CA LYS A 514 18.95 -21.14 14.61
C LYS A 514 19.48 -19.81 15.11
N MET A 515 19.87 -18.92 14.19
CA MET A 515 20.36 -17.58 14.52
C MET A 515 19.29 -16.74 15.19
N ILE A 516 18.04 -16.77 14.69
CA ILE A 516 16.91 -16.07 15.29
C ILE A 516 16.61 -16.62 16.69
N GLN A 517 16.52 -17.95 16.84
CA GLN A 517 16.26 -18.57 18.15
C GLN A 517 17.32 -18.18 19.19
N LYS A 518 18.60 -18.27 18.82
CA LYS A 518 19.70 -17.84 19.67
C LYS A 518 19.60 -16.34 20.01
N GLY A 519 19.25 -15.50 19.03
CA GLY A 519 19.08 -14.07 19.24
C GLY A 519 17.90 -13.73 20.14
N MET A 520 16.81 -14.50 20.09
CA MET A 520 15.66 -14.33 20.98
C MET A 520 16.03 -14.59 22.44
N GLU A 521 16.90 -15.57 22.70
CA GLU A 521 17.37 -15.91 24.04
C GLU A 521 18.45 -14.94 24.56
N GLU A 522 19.45 -14.63 23.72
CA GLU A 522 20.62 -13.82 24.10
C GLU A 522 20.39 -12.30 23.98
N GLY A 523 19.34 -11.87 23.29
CA GLY A 523 19.03 -10.46 23.08
C GLY A 523 19.90 -9.77 22.03
N THR A 524 20.33 -10.49 21.00
CA THR A 524 21.15 -9.95 19.91
C THR A 524 20.31 -9.42 18.75
N TRP A 525 20.92 -8.65 17.85
CA TRP A 525 20.29 -8.21 16.60
C TRP A 525 20.62 -9.19 15.48
N VAL A 526 19.59 -9.60 14.75
CA VAL A 526 19.73 -10.52 13.61
C VAL A 526 19.28 -9.80 12.35
N CYS A 527 20.15 -9.71 11.35
CA CYS A 527 19.85 -9.13 10.04
C CYS A 527 19.84 -10.21 8.95
N LEU A 528 18.66 -10.45 8.37
CA LEU A 528 18.50 -11.34 7.22
C LEU A 528 18.50 -10.51 5.94
N GLN A 529 19.49 -10.73 5.08
CA GLN A 529 19.57 -10.02 3.82
C GLN A 529 18.95 -10.81 2.68
N ASN A 530 18.47 -10.11 1.65
CA ASN A 530 17.97 -10.69 0.40
C ASN A 530 16.82 -11.69 0.59
N CYS A 531 15.90 -11.38 1.49
CA CYS A 531 14.76 -12.24 1.81
C CYS A 531 13.99 -12.72 0.57
N HIS A 532 13.72 -11.84 -0.40
CA HIS A 532 13.07 -12.18 -1.68
C HIS A 532 13.68 -13.38 -2.45
N LEU A 533 14.95 -13.74 -2.22
CA LEU A 533 15.59 -14.90 -2.85
C LEU A 533 15.22 -16.24 -2.18
N ALA A 534 14.81 -16.22 -0.91
CA ALA A 534 14.52 -17.42 -0.11
C ALA A 534 13.02 -17.76 -0.05
N VAL A 535 12.36 -17.81 -1.21
CA VAL A 535 10.91 -18.03 -1.35
C VAL A 535 10.42 -19.27 -0.62
N SER A 536 11.13 -20.39 -0.71
CA SER A 536 10.72 -21.66 -0.09
C SER A 536 10.75 -21.64 1.44
N TRP A 537 11.53 -20.74 2.04
CA TRP A 537 11.66 -20.62 3.50
C TRP A 537 10.73 -19.53 4.08
N MET A 538 10.12 -18.69 3.26
CA MET A 538 9.21 -17.63 3.70
C MET A 538 8.05 -18.09 4.60
N PRO A 539 7.37 -19.23 4.33
CA PRO A 539 6.33 -19.72 5.23
C PRO A 539 6.86 -20.07 6.63
N MET A 540 8.10 -20.57 6.71
CA MET A 540 8.75 -20.86 8.00
C MET A 540 9.12 -19.57 8.72
N LEU A 541 9.62 -18.55 8.01
CA LEU A 541 9.88 -17.23 8.58
C LEU A 541 8.59 -16.61 9.16
N GLU A 542 7.47 -16.71 8.43
CA GLU A 542 6.17 -16.25 8.92
C GLU A 542 5.78 -16.95 10.22
N LYS A 543 5.93 -18.27 10.29
CA LYS A 543 5.68 -19.07 11.50
C LYS A 543 6.54 -18.60 12.68
N ILE A 544 7.84 -18.38 12.47
CA ILE A 544 8.77 -17.90 13.51
C ILE A 544 8.32 -16.53 14.03
N CYS A 545 7.99 -15.59 13.14
CA CYS A 545 7.55 -14.26 13.55
C CYS A 545 6.20 -14.26 14.27
N GLU A 546 5.27 -15.16 13.92
CA GLU A 546 3.99 -15.32 14.63
C GLU A 546 4.16 -15.87 16.06
N GLU A 547 5.22 -16.66 16.31
CA GLU A 547 5.52 -17.22 17.63
C GLU A 547 6.22 -16.22 18.57
N PHE A 548 6.58 -15.02 18.08
CA PHE A 548 7.18 -13.99 18.90
C PHE A 548 6.22 -13.53 20.01
N ASN A 549 6.69 -13.67 21.25
CA ASN A 549 5.98 -13.31 22.48
C ASN A 549 6.93 -12.47 23.35
N SER A 550 6.42 -11.42 24.00
CA SER A 550 7.16 -10.63 24.99
C SER A 550 7.76 -11.44 26.16
N GLU A 551 7.20 -12.60 26.49
CA GLU A 551 7.69 -13.52 27.52
C GLU A 551 8.84 -14.42 27.01
N LYS A 552 8.84 -14.74 25.71
CA LYS A 552 9.85 -15.62 25.09
C LYS A 552 11.03 -14.84 24.51
N CYS A 553 10.77 -13.65 23.97
CA CYS A 553 11.76 -12.83 23.31
C CYS A 553 12.42 -11.88 24.31
N HIS A 554 13.75 -11.87 24.34
CA HIS A 554 14.50 -10.88 25.10
C HIS A 554 14.13 -9.44 24.66
N PRO A 555 13.96 -8.46 25.58
CA PRO A 555 13.48 -7.11 25.24
C PRO A 555 14.35 -6.34 24.22
N VAL A 556 15.65 -6.64 24.21
CA VAL A 556 16.67 -6.01 23.36
C VAL A 556 16.75 -6.64 21.96
N PHE A 557 16.25 -7.88 21.80
CA PHE A 557 16.25 -8.59 20.53
C PHE A 557 15.56 -7.77 19.44
N ARG A 558 16.14 -7.75 18.24
CA ARG A 558 15.55 -7.13 17.05
C ARG A 558 15.85 -7.98 15.82
N LEU A 559 14.83 -8.18 15.00
CA LEU A 559 14.93 -8.82 13.70
C LEU A 559 14.88 -7.76 12.61
N TRP A 560 15.95 -7.68 11.83
CA TRP A 560 16.08 -6.83 10.65
C TRP A 560 16.00 -7.69 9.40
N LEU A 561 15.23 -7.23 8.42
CA LEU A 561 15.00 -7.92 7.15
C LEU A 561 15.35 -6.96 6.02
N THR A 562 15.98 -7.45 4.95
CA THR A 562 16.16 -6.68 3.71
C THR A 562 15.59 -7.44 2.52
N SER A 563 14.83 -6.76 1.67
CA SER A 563 14.19 -7.38 0.51
C SER A 563 13.90 -6.39 -0.61
N TYR A 564 13.97 -6.85 -1.86
CA TYR A 564 13.24 -6.21 -2.95
C TYR A 564 11.74 -6.49 -2.84
N PRO A 565 10.89 -5.64 -3.43
CA PRO A 565 9.46 -5.92 -3.58
C PRO A 565 9.21 -7.30 -4.21
N SER A 566 8.32 -8.08 -3.60
CA SER A 566 8.01 -9.43 -4.02
C SER A 566 6.61 -9.84 -3.56
N PRO A 567 5.73 -10.31 -4.45
CA PRO A 567 4.39 -10.76 -4.08
C PRO A 567 4.41 -12.03 -3.21
N LYS A 568 5.55 -12.74 -3.14
CA LYS A 568 5.71 -13.97 -2.36
C LYS A 568 6.14 -13.70 -0.92
N PHE A 569 6.40 -12.45 -0.56
CA PHE A 569 6.81 -12.11 0.79
C PHE A 569 5.60 -12.23 1.75
N PRO A 570 5.78 -12.81 2.96
CA PRO A 570 4.66 -13.06 3.86
C PRO A 570 3.90 -11.79 4.26
N VAL A 571 2.62 -11.77 3.93
CA VAL A 571 1.68 -10.67 4.23
C VAL A 571 1.69 -10.30 5.72
N ASN A 572 1.73 -11.30 6.60
CA ASN A 572 1.67 -11.05 8.04
C ASN A 572 2.89 -10.26 8.56
N ILE A 573 4.07 -10.55 8.03
CA ILE A 573 5.29 -9.81 8.37
C ILE A 573 5.19 -8.37 7.87
N LEU A 574 4.63 -8.15 6.67
CA LEU A 574 4.43 -6.80 6.11
C LEU A 574 3.40 -5.98 6.90
N GLN A 575 2.31 -6.61 7.31
CA GLN A 575 1.23 -5.95 8.05
C GLN A 575 1.66 -5.53 9.46
N ASN A 576 2.47 -6.35 10.13
CA ASN A 576 2.90 -6.10 11.51
C ASN A 576 4.27 -5.41 11.62
N GLY A 577 5.15 -5.60 10.64
CA GLY A 577 6.51 -5.07 10.66
C GLY A 577 6.61 -3.59 10.35
N VAL A 578 7.65 -2.95 10.88
CA VAL A 578 8.01 -1.56 10.55
C VAL A 578 8.78 -1.58 9.22
N LYS A 579 8.14 -1.08 8.17
CA LYS A 579 8.73 -1.01 6.83
C LYS A 579 9.40 0.33 6.60
N MET A 580 10.51 0.30 5.90
CA MET A 580 11.18 1.50 5.43
C MET A 580 11.78 1.28 4.05
N THR A 581 11.57 2.25 3.15
CA THR A 581 12.17 2.22 1.82
C THR A 581 13.55 2.85 1.87
N ASN A 582 14.54 2.18 1.29
CA ASN A 582 15.87 2.73 1.07
C ASN A 582 16.08 2.89 -0.44
N GLU A 583 16.06 4.14 -0.90
CA GLU A 583 16.23 4.51 -2.29
C GLU A 583 17.29 5.61 -2.41
N PRO A 584 18.01 5.68 -3.54
CA PRO A 584 18.85 6.83 -3.82
C PRO A 584 17.97 8.09 -3.87
N PRO A 585 18.43 9.21 -3.29
CA PRO A 585 17.65 10.44 -3.28
C PRO A 585 17.36 10.91 -4.71
N THR A 586 16.22 11.54 -4.91
CA THR A 586 15.83 12.04 -6.23
C THR A 586 16.15 13.53 -6.37
N GLY A 587 16.80 13.88 -7.46
CA GLY A 587 17.19 15.24 -7.79
C GLY A 587 18.68 15.45 -7.59
N LEU A 588 19.28 16.19 -8.51
CA LEU A 588 20.72 16.43 -8.56
C LEU A 588 21.26 17.00 -7.23
N ARG A 589 20.54 17.96 -6.65
CA ARG A 589 20.91 18.58 -5.36
C ARG A 589 20.96 17.58 -4.21
N LEU A 590 19.96 16.70 -4.11
CA LEU A 590 19.87 15.75 -3.02
C LEU A 590 20.88 14.61 -3.18
N ASN A 591 21.14 14.15 -4.40
CA ASN A 591 22.21 13.20 -4.69
C ASN A 591 23.58 13.76 -4.31
N LEU A 592 23.89 14.98 -4.73
CA LEU A 592 25.12 15.67 -4.34
C LEU A 592 25.26 15.80 -2.82
N LEU A 593 24.19 16.25 -2.16
CA LEU A 593 24.21 16.40 -0.70
C LEU A 593 24.45 15.06 -0.01
N GLN A 594 23.82 14.00 -0.49
CA GLN A 594 23.99 12.65 0.04
C GLN A 594 25.42 12.14 -0.14
N SER A 595 26.03 12.36 -1.31
CA SER A 595 27.44 11.99 -1.56
C SER A 595 28.42 12.68 -0.60
N PHE A 596 28.16 13.95 -0.23
CA PHE A 596 29.01 14.67 0.72
C PHE A 596 28.77 14.23 2.18
N LEU A 597 27.53 13.86 2.52
CA LEU A 597 27.17 13.35 3.85
C LEU A 597 27.56 11.88 4.07
N SER A 598 27.95 11.16 3.01
CA SER A 598 28.33 9.75 3.07
C SER A 598 29.84 9.55 3.22
N ASP A 599 30.23 8.40 3.78
CA ASP A 599 31.64 8.02 3.84
C ASP A 599 32.17 7.68 2.43
N PRO A 600 33.33 8.23 2.02
CA PRO A 600 34.37 8.76 2.89
C PRO A 600 34.39 10.30 3.00
N ILE A 601 33.57 11.02 2.25
CA ILE A 601 33.68 12.50 2.15
C ILE A 601 33.32 13.17 3.46
N SER A 602 32.37 12.60 4.21
CA SER A 602 31.96 13.12 5.51
C SER A 602 33.04 13.04 6.60
N ASP A 603 34.11 12.25 6.39
CA ASP A 603 35.24 12.17 7.31
C ASP A 603 36.15 13.41 7.14
N PRO A 604 36.31 14.25 8.17
CA PRO A 604 37.19 15.41 8.11
C PRO A 604 38.63 15.06 7.71
N ALA A 605 39.12 13.88 8.10
CA ALA A 605 40.47 13.42 7.76
C ALA A 605 40.59 13.11 6.26
N PHE A 606 39.55 12.55 5.66
CA PHE A 606 39.51 12.28 4.23
C PHE A 606 39.41 13.59 3.43
N PHE A 607 38.50 14.50 3.81
CA PHE A 607 38.30 15.76 3.10
C PHE A 607 39.55 16.67 3.14
N SER A 608 40.21 16.76 4.30
CA SER A 608 41.47 17.51 4.45
C SER A 608 42.68 16.84 3.78
N GLY A 609 42.60 15.54 3.51
CA GLY A 609 43.64 14.77 2.82
C GLY A 609 43.69 14.98 1.29
N CYS A 610 42.78 15.77 0.72
CA CYS A 610 42.80 16.17 -0.69
C CYS A 610 43.46 17.55 -0.83
N PRO A 611 44.48 17.73 -1.68
CA PRO A 611 45.09 19.03 -1.91
C PRO A 611 44.09 20.03 -2.56
N GLU A 612 44.34 21.31 -2.30
CA GLU A 612 43.33 22.37 -2.47
C GLU A 612 42.85 22.61 -3.90
N LYS A 613 43.62 22.20 -4.93
CA LYS A 613 43.26 22.40 -6.34
C LYS A 613 42.36 21.26 -6.86
N GLU A 614 42.40 20.13 -6.19
CA GLU A 614 41.81 18.87 -6.61
C GLU A 614 40.48 18.58 -5.88
N LEU A 615 40.11 19.39 -4.87
CA LEU A 615 38.76 19.41 -4.29
C LEU A 615 37.65 19.72 -5.32
N LYS A 616 37.99 20.47 -6.37
CA LYS A 616 37.07 20.69 -7.51
C LYS A 616 36.81 19.42 -8.31
N LEU A 617 37.82 18.56 -8.47
CA LEU A 617 37.67 17.24 -9.11
C LEU A 617 36.81 16.32 -8.25
N LEU A 618 37.00 16.36 -6.92
CA LEU A 618 36.14 15.62 -5.99
C LEU A 618 34.67 16.02 -6.16
N PHE A 619 34.39 17.33 -6.21
CA PHE A 619 33.04 17.83 -6.50
C PHE A 619 32.56 17.39 -7.90
N GLY A 620 33.42 17.47 -8.92
CA GLY A 620 33.11 17.04 -10.29
C GLY A 620 32.67 15.58 -10.37
N VAL A 621 33.35 14.66 -9.69
CA VAL A 621 32.96 13.23 -9.67
C VAL A 621 31.65 13.00 -8.93
N CYS A 622 31.41 13.71 -7.83
CA CYS A 622 30.13 13.64 -7.13
C CYS A 622 28.99 14.16 -8.02
N PHE A 623 29.24 15.22 -8.79
CA PHE A 623 28.30 15.77 -9.75
C PHE A 623 28.04 14.81 -10.89
N PHE A 624 29.09 14.21 -11.46
CA PHE A 624 28.98 13.17 -12.47
C PHE A 624 28.12 12.00 -11.99
N HIS A 625 28.35 11.51 -10.77
CA HIS A 625 27.56 10.45 -10.15
C HIS A 625 26.07 10.82 -10.04
N ALA A 626 25.77 12.01 -9.50
CA ALA A 626 24.41 12.52 -9.43
C ALA A 626 23.77 12.65 -10.81
N LEU A 627 24.53 13.09 -11.81
CA LEU A 627 24.07 13.28 -13.18
C LEU A 627 23.73 11.94 -13.84
N VAL A 628 24.63 10.94 -13.80
CA VAL A 628 24.37 9.63 -14.44
C VAL A 628 23.19 8.89 -13.79
N GLN A 629 23.01 9.04 -12.47
CA GLN A 629 21.85 8.49 -11.76
C GLN A 629 20.54 9.16 -12.19
N GLU A 630 20.50 10.49 -12.20
CA GLU A 630 19.30 11.25 -12.55
C GLU A 630 18.93 11.12 -14.02
N ARG A 631 19.92 10.95 -14.90
CA ARG A 631 19.71 10.74 -16.34
C ARG A 631 18.85 9.51 -16.65
N ARG A 632 18.81 8.51 -15.76
CA ARG A 632 17.93 7.33 -15.87
C ARG A 632 16.44 7.67 -15.93
N LYS A 633 16.03 8.83 -15.40
CA LYS A 633 14.64 9.28 -15.41
C LYS A 633 14.09 9.57 -16.80
N PHE A 634 14.96 9.83 -17.78
CA PHE A 634 14.58 10.13 -19.16
C PHE A 634 14.39 8.87 -20.03
N GLY A 635 14.44 7.67 -19.42
CA GLY A 635 14.26 6.42 -20.14
C GLY A 635 15.30 6.27 -21.27
N PRO A 636 14.90 5.79 -22.46
CA PRO A 636 15.79 5.61 -23.62
C PRO A 636 16.50 6.89 -24.09
N LEU A 637 15.95 8.08 -23.82
CA LEU A 637 16.60 9.35 -24.16
C LEU A 637 17.75 9.69 -23.20
N GLY A 638 17.72 9.10 -22.00
CA GLY A 638 18.80 9.19 -21.03
C GLY A 638 19.84 8.09 -21.24
N TRP A 639 19.40 6.84 -21.19
CA TRP A 639 20.19 5.63 -21.36
C TRP A 639 19.38 4.60 -22.15
N ASN A 640 19.98 3.91 -23.12
CA ASN A 640 19.29 2.84 -23.84
C ASN A 640 18.86 1.72 -22.88
N ILE A 641 19.71 1.39 -21.91
CA ILE A 641 19.45 0.39 -20.87
C ILE A 641 19.50 1.05 -19.49
N PRO A 642 18.56 0.76 -18.56
CA PRO A 642 18.49 1.40 -17.26
C PRO A 642 19.53 0.84 -16.26
N TYR A 643 20.80 1.23 -16.39
CA TYR A 643 21.88 0.78 -15.51
C TYR A 643 21.70 1.24 -14.06
N GLY A 644 22.04 0.37 -13.09
CA GLY A 644 22.06 0.72 -11.66
C GLY A 644 23.44 1.18 -11.23
N PHE A 645 23.69 2.49 -11.23
CA PHE A 645 24.90 3.10 -10.66
C PHE A 645 24.75 3.29 -9.15
N ASN A 646 25.69 2.76 -8.37
CA ASN A 646 25.58 2.63 -6.92
C ASN A 646 26.63 3.48 -6.18
N GLU A 647 26.41 3.71 -4.88
CA GLU A 647 27.35 4.40 -4.00
C GLU A 647 28.74 3.74 -3.96
N SER A 648 28.81 2.42 -4.17
CA SER A 648 30.07 1.68 -4.26
C SER A 648 30.96 2.21 -5.39
N ASP A 649 30.36 2.54 -6.53
CA ASP A 649 31.07 2.98 -7.73
C ASP A 649 31.66 4.37 -7.48
N LEU A 650 30.89 5.26 -6.82
CA LEU A 650 31.36 6.56 -6.36
C LEU A 650 32.49 6.42 -5.33
N ARG A 651 32.30 5.60 -4.30
CA ARG A 651 33.26 5.43 -3.20
C ARG A 651 34.62 4.94 -3.68
N ILE A 652 34.64 3.99 -4.60
CA ILE A 652 35.89 3.49 -5.19
C ILE A 652 36.54 4.58 -6.05
N SER A 653 35.75 5.26 -6.90
CA SER A 653 36.25 6.31 -7.78
C SER A 653 36.87 7.48 -7.00
N ILE A 654 36.24 7.90 -5.91
CA ILE A 654 36.75 8.98 -5.04
C ILE A 654 38.02 8.58 -4.29
N ARG A 655 38.11 7.33 -3.80
CA ARG A 655 39.33 6.83 -3.14
C ARG A 655 40.49 6.71 -4.12
N GLN A 656 40.23 6.20 -5.32
CA GLN A 656 41.23 6.15 -6.38
C GLN A 656 41.68 7.55 -6.76
N LEU A 657 40.74 8.48 -6.95
CA LEU A 657 41.04 9.89 -7.22
C LEU A 657 41.99 10.47 -6.17
N GLN A 658 41.67 10.33 -4.88
CA GLN A 658 42.54 10.81 -3.80
C GLN A 658 43.93 10.15 -3.81
N LEU A 659 44.00 8.84 -4.07
CA LEU A 659 45.26 8.11 -4.17
C LEU A 659 46.14 8.67 -5.30
N PHE A 660 45.59 8.85 -6.50
CA PHE A 660 46.34 9.39 -7.64
C PHE A 660 46.76 10.84 -7.43
N ILE A 661 45.92 11.66 -6.81
CA ILE A 661 46.26 13.05 -6.50
C ILE A 661 47.42 13.12 -5.50
N ASN A 662 47.46 12.23 -4.51
CA ASN A 662 48.49 12.24 -3.47
C ASN A 662 49.80 11.57 -3.90
N GLU A 663 49.75 10.59 -4.80
CA GLU A 663 50.95 9.89 -5.31
C GLU A 663 51.68 10.64 -6.42
N TYR A 664 50.96 11.40 -7.27
CA TYR A 664 51.52 12.07 -8.44
C TYR A 664 51.51 13.58 -8.28
N SER A 665 52.55 14.27 -8.79
CA SER A 665 52.62 15.75 -8.74
C SER A 665 51.64 16.44 -9.68
N HIS A 666 51.18 15.73 -10.71
CA HIS A 666 50.16 16.16 -11.66
C HIS A 666 49.08 15.09 -11.74
N VAL A 667 47.82 15.51 -11.86
CA VAL A 667 46.69 14.60 -11.98
C VAL A 667 46.79 13.81 -13.29
N PRO A 668 46.89 12.45 -13.25
CA PRO A 668 46.94 11.64 -14.46
C PRO A 668 45.53 11.44 -15.02
N PHE A 669 45.01 12.44 -15.74
CA PHE A 669 43.63 12.47 -16.25
C PHE A 669 43.26 11.24 -17.09
N GLU A 670 44.16 10.72 -17.93
CA GLU A 670 43.90 9.50 -18.72
C GLU A 670 43.66 8.28 -17.82
N ALA A 671 44.48 8.10 -16.78
CA ALA A 671 44.36 6.97 -15.86
C ALA A 671 43.10 7.08 -15.00
N VAL A 672 42.81 8.26 -14.46
CA VAL A 672 41.63 8.48 -13.61
C VAL A 672 40.34 8.38 -14.44
N SER A 673 40.32 8.90 -15.67
CA SER A 673 39.18 8.79 -16.58
C SER A 673 38.95 7.35 -17.03
N TYR A 674 40.01 6.59 -17.31
CA TYR A 674 39.91 5.17 -17.61
C TYR A 674 39.36 4.37 -16.42
N LEU A 675 39.87 4.59 -15.20
CA LEU A 675 39.40 3.85 -14.02
C LEU A 675 37.95 4.16 -13.68
N THR A 676 37.56 5.45 -13.69
CA THR A 676 36.18 5.84 -13.38
C THR A 676 35.24 5.46 -14.53
N GLY A 677 35.59 5.81 -15.77
CA GLY A 677 34.76 5.66 -16.95
C GLY A 677 34.68 4.24 -17.48
N GLU A 678 35.79 3.51 -17.58
CA GLU A 678 35.84 2.17 -18.18
C GLU A 678 35.70 1.05 -17.14
N CYS A 679 36.37 1.17 -16.00
CA CYS A 679 36.38 0.11 -14.99
C CYS A 679 35.20 0.20 -14.02
N ASN A 680 35.04 1.34 -13.34
CA ASN A 680 34.09 1.47 -12.24
C ASN A 680 32.64 1.62 -12.75
N TYR A 681 32.37 2.62 -13.60
CA TYR A 681 31.04 2.84 -14.17
C TYR A 681 30.85 2.03 -15.46
N GLY A 682 31.84 2.03 -16.35
CA GLY A 682 31.81 1.33 -17.64
C GLY A 682 31.67 -0.19 -17.50
N GLY A 683 32.18 -0.78 -16.41
CA GLY A 683 31.98 -2.20 -16.10
C GLY A 683 30.51 -2.61 -15.91
N ARG A 684 29.60 -1.64 -15.71
CA ARG A 684 28.14 -1.87 -15.66
C ARG A 684 27.44 -1.64 -16.99
N VAL A 685 28.06 -0.87 -17.89
CA VAL A 685 27.47 -0.45 -19.15
C VAL A 685 27.74 -1.51 -20.21
N THR A 686 26.67 -2.08 -20.77
CA THR A 686 26.76 -3.19 -21.73
C THR A 686 26.62 -2.75 -23.17
N ASP A 687 25.98 -1.60 -23.43
CA ASP A 687 25.79 -1.05 -24.77
C ASP A 687 26.94 -0.11 -25.15
N ASP A 688 27.47 -0.25 -26.36
CA ASP A 688 28.63 0.53 -26.83
C ASP A 688 28.30 2.02 -27.00
N TRP A 689 27.06 2.36 -27.38
CA TRP A 689 26.63 3.76 -27.52
C TRP A 689 26.46 4.43 -26.16
N ASP A 690 25.85 3.73 -25.20
CA ASP A 690 25.79 4.19 -23.81
C ASP A 690 27.20 4.34 -23.22
N ARG A 691 28.13 3.43 -23.53
CA ARG A 691 29.52 3.51 -23.05
C ARG A 691 30.23 4.76 -23.59
N ARG A 692 30.06 5.04 -24.89
CA ARG A 692 30.56 6.29 -25.49
C ARG A 692 29.96 7.52 -24.83
N LEU A 693 28.65 7.51 -24.55
CA LEU A 693 27.96 8.61 -23.87
C LEU A 693 28.53 8.83 -22.46
N LEU A 694 28.71 7.76 -21.68
CA LEU A 694 29.28 7.81 -20.33
C LEU A 694 30.66 8.48 -20.33
N LEU A 695 31.55 8.06 -21.24
CA LEU A 695 32.90 8.62 -21.35
C LEU A 695 32.87 10.08 -21.79
N THR A 696 32.07 10.41 -22.80
CA THR A 696 31.92 11.80 -23.28
C THR A 696 31.43 12.72 -22.16
N MET A 697 30.52 12.24 -21.31
CA MET A 697 30.05 13.01 -20.16
C MET A 697 31.10 13.12 -19.06
N LEU A 698 31.95 12.10 -18.86
CA LEU A 698 33.01 12.13 -17.86
C LEU A 698 34.08 13.17 -18.21
N ASP A 699 34.36 13.39 -19.49
CA ASP A 699 35.33 14.39 -19.97
C ASP A 699 34.97 15.82 -19.52
N ASP A 700 33.69 16.13 -19.32
CA ASP A 700 33.23 17.42 -18.80
C ASP A 700 33.61 17.64 -17.31
N PHE A 701 33.88 16.57 -16.57
CA PHE A 701 34.23 16.59 -15.14
C PHE A 701 35.70 16.29 -14.86
N TYR A 702 36.36 15.54 -15.75
CA TYR A 702 37.79 15.22 -15.69
C TYR A 702 38.56 15.86 -16.83
N ASN A 703 38.81 17.15 -16.69
CA ASN A 703 39.67 17.90 -17.60
C ASN A 703 40.59 18.85 -16.82
N PRO A 704 41.68 19.34 -17.43
CA PRO A 704 42.54 20.34 -16.82
C PRO A 704 41.79 21.66 -16.51
N ASP A 705 40.79 22.02 -17.32
CA ASP A 705 40.07 23.29 -17.24
C ASP A 705 39.32 23.47 -15.91
N ILE A 706 38.82 22.38 -15.29
CA ILE A 706 38.14 22.44 -13.99
C ILE A 706 39.07 22.94 -12.88
N ILE A 707 40.37 22.65 -12.98
CA ILE A 707 41.39 23.08 -12.01
C ILE A 707 41.83 24.51 -12.34
N GLU A 708 42.14 24.77 -13.61
CA GLU A 708 42.71 26.04 -14.07
C GLU A 708 41.69 27.18 -14.03
N ASN A 709 40.43 26.91 -14.38
CA ASN A 709 39.38 27.93 -14.42
C ASN A 709 38.76 28.15 -13.02
N PRO A 710 38.81 29.38 -12.47
CA PRO A 710 38.21 29.68 -11.18
C PRO A 710 36.68 29.55 -11.17
N ARG A 711 35.99 29.69 -12.30
CA ARG A 711 34.52 29.52 -12.45
C ARG A 711 34.19 28.57 -13.60
N TYR A 712 34.67 27.33 -13.49
CA TYR A 712 34.29 26.29 -14.44
C TYR A 712 32.80 25.95 -14.30
N THR A 713 32.04 26.05 -15.39
CA THR A 713 30.58 25.79 -15.42
C THR A 713 30.29 24.40 -15.97
N PHE A 714 29.46 23.62 -15.28
CA PHE A 714 29.01 22.29 -15.72
C PHE A 714 27.77 22.33 -16.63
N SER A 715 27.16 23.51 -16.79
CA SER A 715 25.91 23.68 -17.54
C SER A 715 25.93 24.97 -18.37
N PRO A 716 25.23 24.99 -19.52
CA PRO A 716 25.13 26.20 -20.35
C PRO A 716 24.50 27.40 -19.65
N SER A 717 23.55 27.20 -18.72
CA SER A 717 22.95 28.30 -17.95
C SER A 717 23.91 28.98 -16.97
N GLY A 718 25.03 28.36 -16.64
CA GLY A 718 25.99 28.86 -15.64
C GLY A 718 25.50 28.74 -14.19
N ASN A 719 24.33 28.15 -13.96
CA ASN A 719 23.78 27.93 -12.61
C ASN A 719 24.55 26.85 -11.84
N TYR A 720 25.08 25.85 -12.56
CA TYR A 720 25.87 24.77 -11.99
C TYR A 720 27.35 24.97 -12.33
N TYR A 721 28.19 25.16 -11.31
CA TYR A 721 29.62 25.43 -11.46
C TYR A 721 30.44 24.78 -10.34
N ALA A 722 31.73 24.62 -10.59
CA ALA A 722 32.68 24.09 -9.61
C ALA A 722 32.85 25.10 -8.47
N PRO A 723 32.50 24.76 -7.21
CA PRO A 723 32.61 25.68 -6.11
C PRO A 723 34.06 26.13 -5.90
N PRO A 724 34.26 27.38 -5.40
CA PRO A 724 35.59 27.84 -5.03
C PRO A 724 36.12 27.07 -3.81
N LYS A 725 37.40 27.27 -3.51
CA LYS A 725 38.03 26.69 -2.32
C LYS A 725 37.29 27.14 -1.06
N GLY A 726 37.02 26.19 -0.17
CA GLY A 726 36.27 26.41 1.07
C GLY A 726 36.37 25.22 2.01
N THR A 727 35.78 25.37 3.18
CA THR A 727 35.59 24.31 4.19
C THR A 727 34.53 23.30 3.74
N TYR A 728 34.47 22.13 4.39
CA TYR A 728 33.44 21.15 4.12
C TYR A 728 32.02 21.76 4.24
N GLU A 729 31.81 22.61 5.25
CA GLU A 729 30.56 23.33 5.47
C GLU A 729 30.20 24.26 4.29
N ASP A 730 31.18 24.96 3.72
CA ASP A 730 30.97 25.85 2.56
C ASP A 730 30.47 25.06 1.33
N TYR A 731 31.00 23.85 1.11
CA TYR A 731 30.52 22.97 0.03
C TYR A 731 29.09 22.49 0.29
N ILE A 732 28.75 22.15 1.53
CA ILE A 732 27.39 21.76 1.91
C ILE A 732 26.40 22.93 1.72
N GLU A 733 26.77 24.15 2.11
CA GLU A 733 25.94 25.35 1.90
C GLU A 733 25.77 25.65 0.41
N PHE A 734 26.85 25.53 -0.38
CA PHE A 734 26.81 25.67 -1.82
C PHE A 734 25.82 24.67 -2.46
N ILE A 735 25.92 23.39 -2.11
CA ILE A 735 24.99 22.36 -2.61
C ILE A 735 23.54 22.72 -2.23
N LYS A 736 23.28 23.17 -1.00
CA LYS A 736 21.93 23.58 -0.57
C LYS A 736 21.37 24.76 -1.36
N SER A 737 22.24 25.66 -1.84
CA SER A 737 21.88 26.82 -2.65
C SER A 737 21.46 26.49 -4.09
N LEU A 738 21.80 25.29 -4.58
CA LEU A 738 21.45 24.85 -5.93
C LEU A 738 19.92 24.78 -6.13
N PRO A 739 19.43 24.99 -7.37
CA PRO A 739 18.02 24.88 -7.70
C PRO A 739 17.42 23.50 -7.35
N PHE A 740 16.21 23.51 -6.80
CA PHE A 740 15.47 22.29 -6.47
C PHE A 740 14.97 21.54 -7.72
N SER A 741 14.46 22.29 -8.71
CA SER A 741 14.08 21.76 -10.02
C SER A 741 15.25 21.88 -10.98
N GLN A 742 15.55 20.81 -11.71
CA GLN A 742 16.62 20.77 -12.70
C GLN A 742 16.06 20.89 -14.11
N GLN A 743 16.71 21.70 -14.95
CA GLN A 743 16.40 21.77 -16.37
C GLN A 743 17.16 20.69 -17.15
N PRO A 744 16.63 20.17 -18.27
CA PRO A 744 17.28 19.12 -19.07
C PRO A 744 18.69 19.46 -19.54
N GLU A 745 19.00 20.75 -19.68
CA GLU A 745 20.31 21.24 -20.12
C GLU A 745 21.46 20.82 -19.18
N VAL A 746 21.23 20.64 -17.88
CA VAL A 746 22.26 20.16 -16.94
C VAL A 746 22.66 18.71 -17.24
N PHE A 747 21.78 17.96 -17.89
CA PHE A 747 22.04 16.63 -18.39
C PHE A 747 22.50 16.65 -19.86
N GLY A 748 22.74 17.81 -20.49
CA GLY A 748 23.03 17.88 -21.91
C GLY A 748 21.87 17.41 -22.81
N LEU A 749 20.63 17.55 -22.33
CA LEU A 749 19.40 17.18 -23.05
C LEU A 749 18.60 18.42 -23.47
N HIS A 750 17.81 18.28 -24.53
CA HIS A 750 16.92 19.34 -25.02
C HIS A 750 15.65 19.49 -24.15
N GLU A 751 15.06 20.67 -24.07
CA GLU A 751 13.85 20.95 -23.25
C GLU A 751 12.67 19.99 -23.55
N ASN A 752 12.49 19.59 -24.82
CA ASN A 752 11.43 18.65 -25.22
C ASN A 752 11.52 17.27 -24.55
N VAL A 753 12.70 16.89 -24.05
CA VAL A 753 12.89 15.61 -23.35
C VAL A 753 12.12 15.60 -22.02
N ASP A 754 11.97 16.76 -21.37
CA ASP A 754 11.14 16.89 -20.17
C ASP A 754 9.67 16.57 -20.45
N ILE A 755 9.15 16.98 -21.61
CA ILE A 755 7.75 16.68 -21.98
C ILE A 755 7.56 15.15 -22.04
N SER A 756 8.47 14.43 -22.69
CA SER A 756 8.39 12.96 -22.80
C SER A 756 8.47 12.28 -21.43
N LYS A 757 9.39 12.74 -20.56
CA LYS A 757 9.53 12.27 -19.18
C LYS A 757 8.27 12.55 -18.36
N ASP A 758 7.76 13.78 -18.40
CA ASP A 758 6.60 14.24 -17.64
C ASP A 758 5.31 13.51 -18.09
N LEU A 759 5.15 13.24 -19.40
CA LEU A 759 4.08 12.41 -19.94
C LEU A 759 4.15 10.96 -19.42
N GLN A 760 5.35 10.37 -19.43
CA GLN A 760 5.55 9.02 -18.90
C GLN A 760 5.24 8.96 -17.40
N GLN A 761 5.68 9.96 -16.62
CA GLN A 761 5.36 10.05 -15.19
C GLN A 761 3.87 10.17 -14.94
N THR A 762 3.17 11.00 -15.72
CA THR A 762 1.72 11.17 -15.61
C THR A 762 0.97 9.88 -15.94
N LYS A 763 1.42 9.16 -16.98
CA LYS A 763 0.88 7.85 -17.34
C LYS A 763 1.02 6.85 -16.19
N ILE A 764 2.24 6.70 -15.66
CA ILE A 764 2.51 5.79 -14.52
C ILE A 764 1.67 6.18 -13.30
N LEU A 765 1.57 7.48 -13.00
CA LEU A 765 0.77 7.98 -11.89
C LEU A 765 -0.71 7.59 -12.02
N PHE A 766 -1.31 7.79 -13.20
CA PHE A 766 -2.72 7.45 -13.42
C PHE A 766 -2.96 5.94 -13.50
N GLU A 767 -2.07 5.17 -14.12
CA GLU A 767 -2.14 3.70 -14.11
C GLU A 767 -2.11 3.16 -12.67
N SER A 768 -1.20 3.66 -11.84
CA SER A 768 -1.12 3.29 -10.43
C SER A 768 -2.33 3.74 -9.61
N LEU A 769 -2.89 4.94 -9.88
CA LEU A 769 -4.12 5.41 -9.22
C LEU A 769 -5.34 4.58 -9.63
N LEU A 770 -5.40 4.10 -10.86
CA LEU A 770 -6.49 3.22 -11.31
C LEU A 770 -6.47 1.88 -10.55
N LEU A 771 -5.30 1.35 -10.20
CA LEU A 771 -5.18 0.14 -9.37
C LEU A 771 -5.78 0.31 -7.96
N THR A 772 -5.84 1.55 -7.44
CA THR A 772 -6.39 1.81 -6.09
C THR A 772 -7.90 2.00 -6.08
N GLN A 773 -8.55 2.24 -7.24
CA GLN A 773 -10.00 2.41 -7.30
C GLN A 773 -10.80 1.11 -7.11
N GLY A 774 -10.09 -0.01 -6.94
CA GLY A 774 -10.67 -1.34 -6.73
C GLY A 774 -11.21 -1.92 -8.03
N GLY A 775 -10.88 -3.17 -8.33
CA GLY A 775 -11.52 -3.95 -9.40
C GLY A 775 -12.99 -4.29 -9.13
N GLY A 776 -13.62 -3.62 -8.16
CA GLY A 776 -15.06 -3.65 -7.98
C GLY A 776 -15.66 -2.93 -9.17
N THR A 777 -16.06 -3.70 -10.18
CA THR A 777 -17.19 -3.34 -11.04
C THR A 777 -18.30 -2.79 -10.15
N GLN A 778 -18.34 -1.46 -9.97
CA GLN A 778 -19.62 -0.78 -9.90
C GLN A 778 -20.31 -1.23 -11.17
N GLY A 779 -21.24 -2.16 -11.01
CA GLY A 779 -21.98 -2.71 -12.12
C GLY A 779 -22.66 -1.57 -12.84
N THR A 780 -22.04 -1.08 -13.91
CA THR A 780 -22.74 -0.68 -15.11
C THR A 780 -23.40 -1.94 -15.64
N SER A 781 -24.52 -2.28 -15.02
CA SER A 781 -25.50 -3.17 -15.57
C SER A 781 -25.84 -2.68 -16.98
N GLY A 782 -25.33 -3.35 -18.01
CA GLY A 782 -25.89 -3.29 -19.35
C GLY A 782 -24.98 -2.91 -20.52
N GLY A 783 -23.66 -2.76 -20.37
CA GLY A 783 -22.80 -2.28 -21.47
C GLY A 783 -21.77 -3.25 -22.04
N GLY A 784 -21.09 -4.04 -21.20
CA GLY A 784 -19.75 -4.58 -21.50
C GLY A 784 -19.61 -5.32 -22.83
N ASP A 785 -20.35 -6.41 -23.04
CA ASP A 785 -20.11 -7.26 -24.21
C ASP A 785 -20.59 -6.59 -25.50
N SER A 786 -21.75 -5.94 -25.51
CA SER A 786 -22.27 -5.29 -26.72
C SER A 786 -21.42 -4.09 -27.14
N THR A 787 -20.96 -3.25 -26.21
CA THR A 787 -20.08 -2.14 -26.55
C THR A 787 -18.69 -2.65 -26.96
N LEU A 788 -18.19 -3.74 -26.36
CA LEU A 788 -16.96 -4.39 -26.81
C LEU A 788 -17.10 -4.95 -28.23
N TYR A 789 -18.23 -5.58 -28.57
CA TYR A 789 -18.50 -6.04 -29.93
C TYR A 789 -18.64 -4.87 -30.91
N GLU A 790 -19.30 -3.78 -30.52
CA GLU A 790 -19.39 -2.57 -31.35
C GLU A 790 -18.01 -1.93 -31.59
N ILE A 791 -17.16 -1.86 -30.56
CA ILE A 791 -15.78 -1.38 -30.68
C ILE A 791 -14.97 -2.33 -31.57
N ALA A 792 -15.09 -3.64 -31.37
CA ALA A 792 -14.38 -4.63 -32.16
C ALA A 792 -14.80 -4.57 -33.65
N ASP A 793 -16.09 -4.42 -33.93
CA ASP A 793 -16.61 -4.29 -35.29
C ASP A 793 -16.18 -2.94 -35.93
N ASP A 794 -16.17 -1.85 -35.16
CA ASP A 794 -15.63 -0.56 -35.64
C ASP A 794 -14.11 -0.62 -35.91
N ILE A 795 -13.35 -1.41 -35.14
CA ILE A 795 -11.92 -1.66 -35.40
C ILE A 795 -11.76 -2.52 -36.67
N LEU A 796 -12.51 -3.62 -36.77
CA LEU A 796 -12.46 -4.52 -37.93
C LEU A 796 -12.80 -3.80 -39.23
N THR A 797 -13.80 -2.93 -39.23
CA THR A 797 -14.18 -2.14 -40.41
C THR A 797 -13.15 -1.07 -40.80
N LYS A 798 -12.26 -0.69 -39.88
CA LYS A 798 -11.16 0.26 -40.13
C LYS A 798 -9.85 -0.41 -40.55
N LEU A 799 -9.71 -1.72 -40.33
CA LEU A 799 -8.51 -2.43 -40.74
C LEU A 799 -8.43 -2.48 -42.28
N PRO A 800 -7.23 -2.28 -42.87
CA PRO A 800 -7.05 -2.47 -44.30
C PRO A 800 -7.27 -3.94 -44.67
N ASN A 801 -7.70 -4.18 -45.91
CA ASN A 801 -7.86 -5.54 -46.43
C ASN A 801 -6.51 -6.25 -46.54
N ASP A 802 -6.55 -7.58 -46.44
CA ASP A 802 -5.39 -8.45 -46.64
C ASP A 802 -4.67 -8.17 -47.96
N PHE A 803 -3.35 -8.32 -47.93
CA PHE A 803 -2.52 -8.13 -49.10
C PHE A 803 -2.71 -9.28 -50.12
N ASP A 804 -2.84 -8.95 -51.42
CA ASP A 804 -2.96 -9.94 -52.50
C ASP A 804 -1.59 -10.58 -52.83
N ILE A 805 -1.37 -11.77 -52.26
CA ILE A 805 -0.13 -12.53 -52.42
C ILE A 805 0.03 -13.06 -53.86
N GLU A 806 -1.06 -13.52 -54.49
CA GLU A 806 -1.01 -14.11 -55.84
C GLU A 806 -0.72 -13.04 -56.91
N GLY A 807 -1.34 -11.86 -56.76
CA GLY A 807 -1.07 -10.69 -57.60
C GLY A 807 0.38 -10.19 -57.46
N CYS A 808 0.91 -10.15 -56.24
CA CYS A 808 2.32 -9.77 -56.03
C CYS A 808 3.31 -10.81 -56.54
N LEU A 809 3.07 -12.11 -56.36
CA LEU A 809 3.91 -13.18 -56.90
C LEU A 809 3.97 -13.16 -58.43
N SER A 810 2.87 -12.79 -59.08
CA SER A 810 2.79 -12.66 -60.53
C SER A 810 3.61 -11.46 -61.05
N LYS A 811 3.62 -10.36 -60.29
CA LYS A 811 4.30 -9.11 -60.65
C LYS A 811 5.78 -9.09 -60.25
N TYR A 812 6.12 -9.74 -59.13
CA TYR A 812 7.43 -9.82 -58.52
C TYR A 812 7.74 -11.30 -58.22
N PRO A 813 8.08 -12.09 -59.25
CA PRO A 813 8.33 -13.51 -59.08
C PRO A 813 9.58 -13.73 -58.21
N VAL A 814 9.51 -14.77 -57.38
CA VAL A 814 10.64 -15.24 -56.58
C VAL A 814 11.71 -15.75 -57.52
N ARG A 815 12.74 -14.94 -57.72
CA ARG A 815 13.88 -15.22 -58.59
C ARG A 815 15.16 -15.15 -57.78
N TYR A 816 16.13 -15.98 -58.14
CA TYR A 816 17.43 -16.00 -57.48
C TYR A 816 18.17 -14.67 -57.65
N GLU A 817 17.97 -13.99 -58.78
CA GLU A 817 18.60 -12.70 -59.07
C GLU A 817 17.97 -11.51 -58.32
N GLU A 818 16.74 -11.64 -57.79
CA GLU A 818 16.00 -10.56 -57.14
C GLU A 818 15.45 -11.00 -55.76
N SER A 819 16.34 -11.09 -54.78
CA SER A 819 16.05 -11.54 -53.41
C SER A 819 15.01 -10.70 -52.66
N MET A 820 14.85 -9.42 -53.02
CA MET A 820 13.85 -8.53 -52.41
C MET A 820 12.41 -8.96 -52.72
N ASN A 821 12.16 -9.62 -53.86
CA ASN A 821 10.83 -10.15 -54.19
C ASN A 821 10.43 -11.24 -53.20
N THR A 822 11.38 -12.08 -52.79
CA THR A 822 11.17 -13.11 -51.77
C THR A 822 10.86 -12.51 -50.41
N VAL A 823 11.59 -11.47 -50.00
CA VAL A 823 11.34 -10.76 -48.73
C VAL A 823 9.97 -10.09 -48.74
N LEU A 824 9.59 -9.42 -49.83
CA LEU A 824 8.29 -8.78 -49.97
C LEU A 824 7.15 -9.78 -49.79
N VAL A 825 7.21 -10.91 -50.51
CA VAL A 825 6.17 -11.95 -50.42
C VAL A 825 6.11 -12.56 -49.02
N GLN A 826 7.26 -12.80 -48.38
CA GLN A 826 7.30 -13.32 -47.01
C GLN A 826 6.75 -12.32 -45.98
N GLU A 827 7.04 -11.04 -46.11
CA GLU A 827 6.50 -10.01 -45.24
C GLU A 827 4.98 -9.87 -45.45
N MET A 828 4.49 -9.88 -46.69
CA MET A 828 3.04 -9.90 -46.96
C MET A 828 2.35 -11.13 -46.35
N GLU A 829 2.96 -12.31 -46.47
CA GLU A 829 2.44 -13.53 -45.85
C GLU A 829 2.44 -13.44 -44.31
N ARG A 830 3.45 -12.77 -43.72
CA ARG A 830 3.50 -12.51 -42.27
C ARG A 830 2.47 -11.49 -41.82
N PHE A 831 2.21 -10.43 -42.58
CA PHE A 831 1.22 -9.41 -42.25
C PHE A 831 -0.22 -9.93 -42.35
N ASN A 832 -0.48 -10.87 -43.27
CA ASN A 832 -1.80 -11.49 -43.41
C ASN A 832 -2.08 -12.59 -42.36
N LYS A 833 -1.04 -13.16 -41.72
CA LYS A 833 -1.17 -14.17 -40.66
C LYS A 833 -1.32 -13.52 -39.29
#